data_AF-A0A8J5GIJ0-F1
#
_entry.id   AF-A0A8J5GIJ0-F1
#
_cell.length_a   1.000
_cell.length_b   1.000
_cell.length_c   1.000
_cell.angle_alpha   90.00
_cell.angle_beta   90.00
_cell.angle_gamma   90.00
#
_symmetry.space_group_name_H-M   'P 1'
#
loop_
_entity.id
_entity.type
_entity.pdbx_description
1 polymer ?
#
loop_
_entity_poly.entity_id
_entity_poly.type
_entity_poly.pdbx_seq_one_letter_code
_entity_poly.pdbx_strand_id
1 'polypeptide(L)'
;MSRRVRRRGSYSKDKERADVSAPFAESSDHCEIPRPWARRGCADDATVDWTALPDDTVVQLFSRLNYRDRASLGSTCRGWRLLGSSPCLWTSLDLRAHRCEPDTMGALAGRCLHLRRLRFHGSKTASALINLQARGLQEIAGDYCGEITDATLSVIAARHEALESLQIGPDPCVRVTSDAVRHVAMCCTRLKRLRLSGIRDVNGEAINALVRHCPQLSEIAFLDCGKVDEAALENVVSLRFLSIAGSRNIQWATASSSWGNLPNLVGLDVSRTDVSANAVSRLLSTSKNLKVLCALNCSAVDEEGSRNPSTFINTKGKILLTQFTDVLRGIISLFKGTVLNEQTIFVQWINFQNVDKNLNDIMIWLEWILSHSLLRIAESNPHGMDDFWLRQGASMLLRLAKSSQEDVQERAATGLATFVVTEDENTAVEPARAEAVMQNGGIPLLLELARSCWEGVQSESAKAIANLSVNSKVAKAVADEGGIGILANLAKSSNRLVAEEAAGGLWNLSVGEEHKAAIAEAGGVKALVDLIFKWQSGADGVLERAAGALANLAADDKCSVEIAVAGGVCALVTLAKSCKVEGVQEQAARALANLAAHGDSNSNNATVGQEAGALEALVQLTYSQNEGVRQEAAGALWNLSFDDRNREAIALVGGVEALVALAHSCSNASQGLQERAAGALWGLSVSEANSIAIGREGGVAPLIALARSDTEDVHETAAGALWNLAFNSSNALRIIEEGGVPVLVQLCSSSVSKMARFMAALALAYMFDGRMDEVALVGSLLEGSSKSVNFDGARRMALKQIEDFLLSFSDPHIFSVTATSSAPATLAQVVEAVQIQEAGHLRCSAAEIGRYVAMLRNPSSILRACAAFALVQFTIHGGRHAMHHAGLLQKAGASRVLRASAAAATAPIEAKMYARIVLRNLEHHQSAAST
;
A
#
# COMPACT_ATOMS: atom_id res chain seq x y z
N MET A 1 -29.63 19.99 -27.20
CA MET A 1 -29.55 20.78 -28.46
C MET A 1 -28.23 20.46 -29.14
N SER A 2 -28.25 19.67 -30.21
CA SER A 2 -27.04 19.18 -30.90
C SER A 2 -27.01 19.73 -32.32
N ARG A 3 -26.02 20.60 -32.63
CA ARG A 3 -25.85 21.19 -33.97
C ARG A 3 -25.20 20.15 -34.90
N ARG A 4 -26.02 19.51 -35.72
CA ARG A 4 -25.61 18.75 -36.91
C ARG A 4 -25.08 19.73 -37.98
N VAL A 5 -23.85 19.51 -38.44
CA VAL A 5 -23.39 20.06 -39.73
C VAL A 5 -23.37 18.93 -40.76
N ARG A 6 -24.26 19.05 -41.74
CA ARG A 6 -24.29 18.25 -42.97
C ARG A 6 -23.20 18.77 -43.93
N ARG A 7 -22.45 17.87 -44.56
CA ARG A 7 -21.93 18.09 -45.92
C ARG A 7 -22.29 16.89 -46.81
N ARG A 8 -23.18 17.13 -47.78
CA ARG A 8 -23.25 16.45 -49.08
C ARG A 8 -21.99 16.88 -49.87
N GLY A 9 -21.37 16.15 -50.78
CA GLY A 9 -21.57 14.84 -51.39
C GLY A 9 -20.69 14.78 -52.64
N SER A 10 -20.34 13.59 -53.12
CA SER A 10 -20.30 13.26 -54.55
C SER A 10 -20.00 11.76 -54.68
N TYR A 11 -20.90 11.08 -55.37
CA TYR A 11 -20.73 9.72 -55.84
C TYR A 11 -19.88 9.78 -57.10
N SER A 12 -18.79 9.02 -57.15
CA SER A 12 -18.33 8.40 -58.39
C SER A 12 -18.50 6.89 -58.24
N LYS A 13 -19.30 6.31 -59.12
CA LYS A 13 -19.37 4.87 -59.34
C LYS A 13 -18.16 4.52 -60.20
N ASP A 14 -17.42 3.49 -59.83
CA ASP A 14 -17.00 2.50 -60.82
C ASP A 14 -16.89 1.11 -60.17
N LYS A 15 -17.41 0.15 -60.92
CA LYS A 15 -17.47 -1.29 -60.65
C LYS A 15 -16.28 -1.93 -61.37
N GLU A 16 -15.60 -2.87 -60.72
CA GLU A 16 -15.02 -4.08 -61.33
C GLU A 16 -14.62 -5.01 -60.16
N ARG A 17 -15.40 -6.05 -59.87
CA ARG A 17 -15.28 -7.45 -60.33
C ARG A 17 -13.87 -8.06 -60.18
N ALA A 18 -13.73 -8.78 -59.06
CA ALA A 18 -13.05 -10.05 -58.80
C ALA A 18 -12.00 -10.57 -59.80
N ASP A 19 -10.85 -11.03 -59.27
CA ASP A 19 -10.44 -12.41 -59.51
C ASP A 19 -9.50 -12.99 -58.43
N VAL A 20 -9.58 -14.31 -58.29
CA VAL A 20 -8.93 -15.19 -57.31
C VAL A 20 -7.76 -15.90 -57.99
N SER A 21 -6.56 -15.92 -57.38
CA SER A 21 -5.60 -17.05 -57.51
C SER A 21 -4.32 -16.84 -56.69
N ALA A 22 -4.00 -17.81 -55.83
CA ALA A 22 -2.72 -17.99 -55.12
C ALA A 22 -1.58 -18.41 -56.10
N PRO A 23 -0.29 -18.51 -55.70
CA PRO A 23 0.14 -19.64 -54.85
C PRO A 23 1.28 -19.35 -53.84
N PHE A 24 1.37 -20.28 -52.88
CA PHE A 24 2.48 -20.52 -51.97
C PHE A 24 3.83 -20.65 -52.70
N ALA A 25 4.89 -20.13 -52.06
CA ALA A 25 6.27 -20.56 -52.28
C ALA A 25 6.94 -20.78 -50.92
N GLU A 26 7.38 -22.02 -50.69
CA GLU A 26 8.28 -22.41 -49.61
C GLU A 26 9.71 -21.92 -49.92
N SER A 27 10.38 -21.33 -48.95
CA SER A 27 11.85 -21.41 -48.85
C SER A 27 12.28 -21.19 -47.40
N SER A 28 12.82 -22.25 -46.81
CA SER A 28 13.70 -22.23 -45.65
C SER A 28 14.93 -21.36 -45.93
N ASP A 29 15.29 -20.48 -44.99
CA ASP A 29 16.69 -20.31 -44.56
C ASP A 29 16.79 -19.32 -43.36
N HIS A 30 17.49 -19.81 -42.33
CA HIS A 30 18.26 -19.10 -41.30
C HIS A 30 17.79 -17.71 -40.81
N CYS A 31 17.16 -17.69 -39.63
CA CYS A 31 16.92 -16.46 -38.86
C CYS A 31 18.10 -16.20 -37.91
N GLU A 32 19.10 -15.45 -38.36
CA GLU A 32 20.03 -14.75 -37.47
C GLU A 32 19.34 -13.51 -36.87
N ILE A 33 19.43 -13.35 -35.56
CA ILE A 33 18.89 -12.22 -34.81
C ILE A 33 19.88 -11.05 -34.87
N PRO A 34 19.55 -9.87 -35.42
CA PRO A 34 20.38 -8.68 -35.24
C PRO A 34 19.93 -7.88 -34.01
N ARG A 35 20.83 -7.79 -33.04
CA ARG A 35 20.80 -6.85 -31.89
C ARG A 35 21.18 -5.42 -32.33
N PRO A 36 20.93 -4.37 -31.51
CA PRO A 36 20.13 -3.21 -31.92
C PRO A 36 20.93 -2.03 -32.47
N TRP A 37 20.28 -1.31 -33.39
CA TRP A 37 20.48 0.10 -33.80
C TRP A 37 21.61 0.86 -33.11
N ALA A 38 22.84 0.72 -33.64
CA ALA A 38 23.90 1.67 -33.40
C ALA A 38 23.63 2.96 -34.21
N ARG A 39 23.64 4.08 -33.48
CA ARG A 39 23.52 5.48 -33.93
C ARG A 39 24.01 5.75 -35.36
N ARG A 40 23.14 6.32 -36.19
CA ARG A 40 23.50 7.36 -37.18
C ARG A 40 22.44 8.45 -37.16
N GLY A 41 22.92 9.67 -37.35
CA GLY A 41 22.29 10.93 -36.92
C GLY A 41 21.13 11.42 -37.79
N CYS A 42 20.42 12.38 -37.20
CA CYS A 42 19.44 13.33 -37.74
C CYS A 42 18.51 12.82 -38.86
N ALA A 43 17.24 12.63 -38.51
CA ALA A 43 16.13 12.82 -39.45
C ALA A 43 14.86 13.20 -38.68
N ASP A 44 14.04 13.99 -39.34
CA ASP A 44 12.80 14.64 -38.91
C ASP A 44 11.82 13.75 -38.13
N ASP A 45 10.91 14.43 -37.42
CA ASP A 45 9.69 13.92 -36.80
C ASP A 45 8.82 13.22 -37.86
N ALA A 46 9.18 11.98 -38.20
CA ALA A 46 8.44 11.15 -39.12
C ALA A 46 7.14 10.74 -38.42
N THR A 47 6.08 11.53 -38.60
CA THR A 47 4.73 11.17 -38.21
C THR A 47 4.38 9.85 -38.90
N VAL A 48 4.45 8.75 -38.15
CA VAL A 48 4.07 7.43 -38.63
C VAL A 48 2.58 7.45 -38.95
N ASP A 49 2.21 7.29 -40.22
CA ASP A 49 0.82 7.11 -40.61
C ASP A 49 0.38 5.68 -40.28
N TRP A 50 -0.15 5.51 -39.07
CA TRP A 50 -0.69 4.24 -38.57
C TRP A 50 -1.85 3.70 -39.41
N THR A 51 -2.48 4.52 -40.27
CA THR A 51 -3.55 4.08 -41.16
C THR A 51 -3.05 3.45 -42.46
N ALA A 52 -1.75 3.60 -42.76
CA ALA A 52 -1.10 3.01 -43.93
C ALA A 52 -0.45 1.64 -43.66
N LEU A 53 -0.55 1.13 -42.43
CA LEU A 53 -0.07 -0.22 -42.10
C LEU A 53 -0.89 -1.29 -42.84
N PRO A 54 -0.27 -2.39 -43.31
CA PRO A 54 -1.00 -3.51 -43.88
C PRO A 54 -2.08 -4.05 -42.94
N ASP A 55 -3.24 -4.42 -43.48
CA ASP A 55 -4.41 -4.90 -42.73
C ASP A 55 -4.04 -6.02 -41.75
N ASP A 56 -3.21 -6.97 -42.19
CA ASP A 56 -2.69 -8.09 -41.42
C ASP A 56 -1.76 -7.64 -40.28
N THR A 57 -0.95 -6.59 -40.47
CA THR A 57 -0.17 -5.98 -39.38
C THR A 57 -1.09 -5.30 -38.36
N VAL A 58 -2.11 -4.56 -38.81
CA VAL A 58 -3.08 -3.90 -37.90
C VAL A 58 -3.88 -4.94 -37.11
N VAL A 59 -4.31 -6.02 -37.75
CA VAL A 59 -4.99 -7.14 -37.09
C VAL A 59 -4.05 -7.79 -36.07
N GLN A 60 -2.77 -8.01 -36.39
CA GLN A 60 -1.81 -8.53 -35.41
C GLN A 60 -1.63 -7.59 -34.22
N LEU A 61 -1.54 -6.27 -34.45
CA LEU A 61 -1.48 -5.27 -33.37
C LEU A 61 -2.75 -5.32 -32.51
N PHE A 62 -3.93 -5.34 -33.14
CA PHE A 62 -5.21 -5.42 -32.43
C PHE A 62 -5.38 -6.72 -31.65
N SER A 63 -4.74 -7.81 -32.09
CA SER A 63 -4.78 -9.09 -31.37
C SER A 63 -4.02 -9.04 -30.04
N ARG A 64 -3.07 -8.11 -29.89
CA ARG A 64 -2.31 -7.86 -28.65
C ARG A 64 -3.05 -6.98 -27.63
N LEU A 65 -4.21 -6.44 -28.01
CA LEU A 65 -5.02 -5.59 -27.15
C LEU A 65 -6.10 -6.39 -26.46
N ASN A 66 -6.48 -5.95 -25.26
CA ASN A 66 -7.67 -6.43 -24.58
C ASN A 66 -8.94 -6.13 -25.42
N TYR A 67 -10.04 -6.78 -25.06
CA TYR A 67 -11.28 -6.69 -25.82
C TYR A 67 -11.85 -5.26 -25.89
N ARG A 68 -11.63 -4.44 -24.85
CA ARG A 68 -12.18 -3.08 -24.75
C ARG A 68 -11.38 -2.10 -25.60
N ASP A 69 -10.06 -2.16 -25.54
CA ASP A 69 -9.16 -1.33 -26.33
C ASP A 69 -9.28 -1.69 -27.81
N ARG A 70 -9.35 -2.98 -28.12
CA ARG A 70 -9.66 -3.46 -29.47
C ARG A 70 -11.01 -2.92 -29.96
N ALA A 71 -12.06 -2.98 -29.13
CA ALA A 71 -13.36 -2.44 -29.49
C ALA A 71 -13.35 -0.92 -29.69
N SER A 72 -12.57 -0.20 -28.88
CA SER A 72 -12.43 1.24 -28.90
C SER A 72 -11.65 1.70 -30.15
N LEU A 73 -10.54 1.02 -30.48
CA LEU A 73 -9.80 1.25 -31.71
C LEU A 73 -10.64 0.96 -32.96
N GLY A 74 -11.45 -0.09 -32.94
CA GLY A 74 -12.44 -0.34 -34.00
C GLY A 74 -13.48 0.77 -34.15
N SER A 75 -13.56 1.72 -33.23
CA SER A 75 -14.51 2.82 -33.29
C SER A 75 -13.92 4.12 -33.85
N THR A 76 -12.59 4.20 -34.04
CA THR A 76 -11.89 5.46 -34.39
C THR A 76 -12.09 5.87 -35.85
N CYS A 77 -11.87 4.97 -36.81
CA CYS A 77 -11.97 5.24 -38.24
C CYS A 77 -12.66 4.09 -38.99
N ARG A 78 -13.03 4.32 -40.26
CA ARG A 78 -13.76 3.31 -41.06
C ARG A 78 -12.91 2.06 -41.34
N GLY A 79 -11.62 2.23 -41.65
CA GLY A 79 -10.69 1.12 -41.92
C GLY A 79 -10.52 0.24 -40.68
N TRP A 80 -10.15 0.84 -39.54
CA TRP A 80 -10.00 0.12 -38.28
C TRP A 80 -11.32 -0.46 -37.76
N ARG A 81 -12.47 0.11 -38.10
CA ARG A 81 -13.76 -0.52 -37.81
C ARG A 81 -13.94 -1.84 -38.55
N LEU A 82 -13.55 -1.89 -39.82
CA LEU A 82 -13.59 -3.12 -40.61
C LEU A 82 -12.63 -4.15 -40.02
N LEU A 83 -11.38 -3.76 -39.79
CA LEU A 83 -10.33 -4.64 -39.28
C LEU A 83 -10.58 -5.09 -37.83
N GLY A 84 -11.03 -4.19 -36.96
CA GLY A 84 -11.39 -4.47 -35.58
C GLY A 84 -12.65 -5.33 -35.43
N SER A 85 -13.45 -5.46 -36.48
CA SER A 85 -14.57 -6.41 -36.55
C SER A 85 -14.16 -7.77 -37.13
N SER A 86 -12.88 -7.96 -37.47
CA SER A 86 -12.39 -9.21 -38.05
C SER A 86 -12.64 -10.40 -37.10
N PRO A 87 -13.22 -11.51 -37.58
CA PRO A 87 -13.54 -12.67 -36.74
C PRO A 87 -12.33 -13.27 -36.02
N CYS A 88 -11.13 -13.20 -36.61
CA CYS A 88 -9.92 -13.78 -36.02
C CYS A 88 -9.54 -13.13 -34.69
N LEU A 89 -9.85 -11.85 -34.53
CA LEU A 89 -9.60 -11.12 -33.28
C LEU A 89 -10.48 -11.63 -32.15
N TRP A 90 -11.71 -12.05 -32.44
CA TRP A 90 -12.73 -12.40 -31.45
C TRP A 90 -12.89 -13.91 -31.24
N THR A 91 -11.90 -14.70 -31.64
CA THR A 91 -11.87 -16.16 -31.42
C THR A 91 -11.61 -16.53 -29.96
N SER A 92 -10.98 -15.63 -29.20
CA SER A 92 -10.74 -15.75 -27.76
C SER A 92 -11.16 -14.46 -27.07
N LEU A 93 -11.83 -14.56 -25.92
CA LEU A 93 -12.31 -13.43 -25.14
C LEU A 93 -11.98 -13.66 -23.67
N ASP A 94 -11.23 -12.72 -23.09
CA ASP A 94 -10.96 -12.68 -21.65
C ASP A 94 -11.70 -11.48 -21.04
N LEU A 95 -12.63 -11.77 -20.12
CA LEU A 95 -13.47 -10.79 -19.44
C LEU A 95 -13.05 -10.55 -17.99
N ARG A 96 -11.97 -11.16 -17.49
CA ARG A 96 -11.62 -11.14 -16.06
C ARG A 96 -11.25 -9.75 -15.54
N ALA A 97 -10.58 -8.96 -16.37
CA ALA A 97 -10.06 -7.64 -16.03
C ALA A 97 -11.14 -6.55 -15.80
N HIS A 98 -12.37 -6.76 -16.25
CA HIS A 98 -13.38 -5.71 -16.31
C HIS A 98 -14.71 -6.23 -15.78
N ARG A 99 -15.40 -5.44 -14.96
CA ARG A 99 -16.79 -5.76 -14.60
C ARG A 99 -17.64 -5.75 -15.86
N CYS A 100 -18.06 -6.94 -16.26
CA CYS A 100 -18.85 -7.10 -17.46
C CYS A 100 -20.34 -6.98 -17.13
N GLU A 101 -20.92 -5.84 -17.44
CA GLU A 101 -22.37 -5.65 -17.34
C GLU A 101 -23.11 -6.38 -18.47
N PRO A 102 -24.37 -6.79 -18.28
CA PRO A 102 -25.18 -7.44 -19.31
C PRO A 102 -25.25 -6.64 -20.62
N ASP A 103 -25.29 -5.31 -20.52
CA ASP A 103 -25.33 -4.41 -21.68
C ASP A 103 -24.04 -4.48 -22.50
N THR A 104 -22.88 -4.61 -21.83
CA THR A 104 -21.58 -4.82 -22.48
C THR A 104 -21.53 -6.16 -23.21
N MET A 105 -22.09 -7.22 -22.62
CA MET A 105 -22.23 -8.53 -23.29
C MET A 105 -23.15 -8.46 -24.51
N GLY A 106 -24.27 -7.74 -24.42
CA GLY A 106 -25.16 -7.50 -25.56
C GLY A 106 -24.44 -6.78 -26.71
N ALA A 107 -23.62 -5.78 -26.39
CA ALA A 107 -22.83 -5.05 -27.39
C ALA A 107 -21.72 -5.90 -28.04
N LEU A 108 -21.17 -6.88 -27.31
CA LEU A 108 -20.14 -7.80 -27.82
C LEU A 108 -20.71 -9.00 -28.57
N ALA A 109 -21.98 -9.37 -28.33
CA ALA A 109 -22.60 -10.57 -28.87
C ALA A 109 -22.46 -10.70 -30.40
N GLY A 110 -22.64 -9.60 -31.15
CA GLY A 110 -22.51 -9.58 -32.61
C GLY A 110 -21.08 -9.70 -33.13
N ARG A 111 -20.07 -9.33 -32.33
CA ARG A 111 -18.65 -9.41 -32.70
C ARG A 111 -18.05 -10.79 -32.40
N CYS A 112 -18.61 -11.48 -31.41
CA CYS A 112 -18.11 -12.74 -30.87
C CYS A 112 -18.82 -13.98 -31.46
N LEU A 113 -19.39 -13.90 -32.66
CA LEU A 113 -20.11 -15.03 -33.28
C LEU A 113 -19.23 -16.28 -33.48
N HIS A 114 -17.92 -16.07 -33.71
CA HIS A 114 -16.93 -17.13 -33.95
C HIS A 114 -16.05 -17.41 -32.72
N LEU A 115 -16.51 -16.99 -31.53
CA LEU A 115 -15.78 -17.19 -30.28
C LEU A 115 -15.65 -18.69 -29.98
N ARG A 116 -14.42 -19.12 -29.70
CA ARG A 116 -14.08 -20.51 -29.35
C ARG A 116 -13.65 -20.67 -27.90
N ARG A 117 -13.01 -19.65 -27.33
CA ARG A 117 -12.51 -19.67 -25.95
C ARG A 117 -12.99 -18.45 -25.18
N LEU A 118 -13.52 -18.66 -23.99
CA LEU A 118 -14.02 -17.61 -23.13
C LEU A 118 -13.48 -17.79 -21.71
N ARG A 119 -12.92 -16.71 -21.16
CA ARG A 119 -12.60 -16.60 -19.74
C ARG A 119 -13.39 -15.48 -19.08
N PHE A 120 -13.82 -15.70 -17.86
CA PHE A 120 -14.57 -14.71 -17.11
C PHE A 120 -14.31 -14.82 -15.60
N HIS A 121 -14.61 -13.73 -14.90
CA HIS A 121 -14.51 -13.64 -13.44
C HIS A 121 -15.88 -13.28 -12.88
N GLY A 122 -16.30 -13.97 -11.82
CA GLY A 122 -17.51 -13.64 -11.06
C GLY A 122 -18.80 -14.25 -11.61
N SER A 123 -19.72 -14.57 -10.70
CA SER A 123 -21.05 -15.14 -11.00
C SER A 123 -21.94 -14.25 -11.86
N LYS A 124 -21.86 -12.92 -11.70
CA LYS A 124 -22.64 -11.95 -12.50
C LYS A 124 -22.29 -12.05 -13.98
N THR A 125 -21.00 -12.15 -14.29
CA THR A 125 -20.53 -12.34 -15.66
C THR A 125 -21.00 -13.69 -16.20
N ALA A 126 -20.93 -14.75 -15.38
CA ALA A 126 -21.43 -16.08 -15.72
C ALA A 126 -22.90 -16.06 -16.16
N SER A 127 -23.76 -15.38 -15.40
CA SER A 127 -25.17 -15.21 -15.75
C SER A 127 -25.40 -14.37 -17.01
N ALA A 128 -24.49 -13.45 -17.33
CA ALA A 128 -24.57 -12.62 -18.53
C ALA A 128 -24.11 -13.36 -19.81
N LEU A 129 -23.41 -14.50 -19.69
CA LEU A 129 -22.93 -15.28 -20.84
C LEU A 129 -24.06 -15.78 -21.73
N ILE A 130 -25.26 -15.93 -21.18
CA ILE A 130 -26.46 -16.35 -21.92
C ILE A 130 -26.81 -15.41 -23.07
N ASN A 131 -26.30 -14.17 -23.04
CA ASN A 131 -26.52 -13.16 -24.08
C ASN A 131 -25.54 -13.31 -25.25
N LEU A 132 -24.49 -14.14 -25.14
CA LEU A 132 -23.57 -14.39 -26.24
C LEU A 132 -24.23 -15.25 -27.31
N GLN A 133 -24.00 -14.89 -28.57
CA GLN A 133 -24.49 -15.64 -29.74
C GLN A 133 -23.48 -16.68 -30.25
N ALA A 134 -22.43 -16.97 -29.47
CA ALA A 134 -21.33 -17.87 -29.81
C ALA A 134 -21.72 -19.35 -29.69
N ARG A 135 -22.39 -19.90 -30.71
CA ARG A 135 -22.77 -21.33 -30.72
C ARG A 135 -21.59 -22.29 -30.90
N GLY A 136 -20.48 -21.80 -31.44
CA GLY A 136 -19.25 -22.57 -31.67
C GLY A 136 -18.26 -22.54 -30.50
N LEU A 137 -18.71 -22.15 -29.30
CA LEU A 137 -17.85 -22.03 -28.14
C LEU A 137 -17.37 -23.41 -27.67
N GLN A 138 -16.05 -23.58 -27.57
CA GLN A 138 -15.40 -24.87 -27.28
C GLN A 138 -14.85 -24.92 -25.84
N GLU A 139 -14.38 -23.79 -25.32
CA GLU A 139 -13.78 -23.72 -24.00
C GLU A 139 -14.36 -22.57 -23.18
N ILE A 140 -14.79 -22.88 -21.96
CA ILE A 140 -15.20 -21.91 -20.95
C ILE A 140 -14.37 -22.14 -19.69
N ALA A 141 -13.75 -21.08 -19.18
CA ALA A 141 -13.12 -21.06 -17.86
C ALA A 141 -13.65 -19.87 -17.03
N GLY A 142 -14.10 -20.14 -15.81
CA GLY A 142 -14.66 -19.13 -14.92
C GLY A 142 -14.11 -19.24 -13.50
N ASP A 143 -13.55 -18.15 -13.00
CA ASP A 143 -12.98 -18.04 -11.66
C ASP A 143 -13.90 -17.16 -10.76
N TYR A 144 -13.77 -17.24 -9.43
CA TYR A 144 -14.58 -16.45 -8.47
C TYR A 144 -16.09 -16.63 -8.64
N CYS A 145 -16.47 -17.89 -8.86
CA CYS A 145 -17.82 -18.30 -9.24
C CYS A 145 -18.67 -18.86 -8.08
N GLY A 146 -18.31 -18.60 -6.81
CA GLY A 146 -18.96 -19.24 -5.65
C GLY A 146 -20.48 -19.04 -5.54
N GLU A 147 -21.02 -18.01 -6.17
CA GLU A 147 -22.46 -17.70 -6.20
C GLU A 147 -23.21 -18.34 -7.40
N ILE A 148 -22.51 -19.05 -8.30
CA ILE A 148 -23.14 -19.79 -9.40
C ILE A 148 -24.03 -20.92 -8.84
N THR A 149 -25.18 -21.12 -9.48
CA THR A 149 -26.16 -22.16 -9.15
C THR A 149 -26.30 -23.17 -10.26
N ASP A 150 -26.97 -24.29 -9.97
CA ASP A 150 -27.31 -25.31 -10.98
C ASP A 150 -28.02 -24.74 -12.20
N ALA A 151 -28.93 -23.77 -11.99
CA ALA A 151 -29.65 -23.12 -13.06
C ALA A 151 -28.70 -22.37 -14.02
N THR A 152 -27.77 -21.59 -13.47
CA THR A 152 -26.80 -20.83 -14.28
C THR A 152 -25.93 -21.78 -15.11
N LEU A 153 -25.38 -22.84 -14.50
CA LEU A 153 -24.52 -23.78 -15.20
C LEU A 153 -25.28 -24.61 -16.25
N SER A 154 -26.52 -25.00 -15.95
CA SER A 154 -27.39 -25.72 -16.90
C SER A 154 -27.73 -24.86 -18.12
N VAL A 155 -27.99 -23.56 -17.94
CA VAL A 155 -28.26 -22.65 -19.07
C VAL A 155 -27.01 -22.42 -19.92
N ILE A 156 -25.83 -22.29 -19.30
CA ILE A 156 -24.56 -22.21 -20.04
C ILE A 156 -24.36 -23.47 -20.91
N ALA A 157 -24.56 -24.65 -20.33
CA ALA A 157 -24.44 -25.92 -21.04
C ALA A 157 -25.44 -26.05 -22.19
N ALA A 158 -26.71 -25.71 -21.97
CA ALA A 158 -27.76 -25.78 -22.99
C ALA A 158 -27.55 -24.79 -24.15
N ARG A 159 -26.88 -23.66 -23.91
CA ARG A 159 -26.59 -22.65 -24.96
C ARG A 159 -25.37 -22.99 -25.80
N HIS A 160 -24.40 -23.70 -25.22
CA HIS A 160 -23.10 -23.95 -25.83
C HIS A 160 -22.84 -25.46 -25.95
N GLU A 161 -23.64 -26.14 -26.76
CA GLU A 161 -23.58 -27.60 -26.96
C GLU A 161 -22.24 -28.09 -27.58
N ALA A 162 -21.48 -27.19 -28.20
CA ALA A 162 -20.18 -27.49 -28.82
C ALA A 162 -19.01 -27.53 -27.83
N LEU A 163 -19.26 -27.38 -26.52
CA LEU A 163 -18.21 -27.35 -25.50
C LEU A 163 -17.40 -28.64 -25.46
N GLU A 164 -16.09 -28.47 -25.51
CA GLU A 164 -15.08 -29.52 -25.34
C GLU A 164 -14.40 -29.44 -23.97
N SER A 165 -14.36 -28.25 -23.35
CA SER A 165 -13.73 -28.00 -22.05
C SER A 165 -14.57 -27.04 -21.22
N LEU A 166 -14.94 -27.46 -20.00
CA LEU A 166 -15.64 -26.62 -19.03
C LEU A 166 -14.88 -26.60 -17.70
N GLN A 167 -14.46 -25.41 -17.28
CA GLN A 167 -13.77 -25.16 -16.01
C GLN A 167 -14.51 -24.11 -15.19
N ILE A 168 -14.93 -24.46 -13.97
CA ILE A 168 -15.52 -23.52 -13.01
C ILE A 168 -14.84 -23.71 -11.64
N GLY A 169 -14.27 -22.63 -11.10
CA GLY A 169 -13.41 -22.65 -9.92
C GLY A 169 -12.16 -21.79 -10.16
N PRO A 170 -11.30 -21.56 -9.18
CA PRO A 170 -11.10 -22.43 -8.03
C PRO A 170 -12.10 -22.21 -6.90
N ASP A 171 -12.74 -21.05 -6.77
CA ASP A 171 -13.61 -20.74 -5.63
C ASP A 171 -14.74 -21.74 -5.39
N PRO A 172 -15.06 -22.07 -4.12
CA PRO A 172 -16.02 -23.13 -3.84
C PRO A 172 -17.43 -22.84 -4.35
N CYS A 173 -17.89 -23.60 -5.35
CA CYS A 173 -19.23 -23.46 -5.94
C CYS A 173 -20.29 -24.27 -5.16
N VAL A 174 -20.49 -23.93 -3.88
CA VAL A 174 -21.31 -24.70 -2.93
C VAL A 174 -22.81 -24.82 -3.26
N ARG A 175 -23.28 -24.02 -4.22
CA ARG A 175 -24.65 -24.03 -4.75
C ARG A 175 -24.79 -24.82 -6.05
N VAL A 176 -23.71 -25.43 -6.53
CA VAL A 176 -23.71 -26.38 -7.62
C VAL A 176 -23.76 -27.80 -7.05
N THR A 177 -24.56 -28.66 -7.66
CA THR A 177 -24.82 -30.05 -7.25
C THR A 177 -24.70 -31.03 -8.42
N SER A 178 -24.89 -32.31 -8.14
CA SER A 178 -24.98 -33.40 -9.13
C SER A 178 -25.97 -33.10 -10.27
N ASP A 179 -27.04 -32.33 -10.03
CA ASP A 179 -28.04 -32.01 -11.05
C ASP A 179 -27.49 -31.16 -12.19
N ALA A 180 -26.61 -30.20 -11.90
CA ALA A 180 -25.96 -29.42 -12.93
C ALA A 180 -24.96 -30.25 -13.73
N VAL A 181 -24.20 -31.13 -13.08
CA VAL A 181 -23.27 -32.05 -13.76
C VAL A 181 -24.03 -32.95 -14.72
N ARG A 182 -25.20 -33.46 -14.32
CA ARG A 182 -26.09 -34.24 -15.18
C ARG A 182 -26.57 -33.44 -16.39
N HIS A 183 -26.99 -32.19 -16.20
CA HIS A 183 -27.41 -31.32 -17.31
C HIS A 183 -26.26 -30.98 -18.27
N VAL A 184 -25.06 -30.70 -17.72
CA VAL A 184 -23.84 -30.51 -18.52
C VAL A 184 -23.57 -31.73 -19.38
N ALA A 185 -23.63 -32.93 -18.79
CA ALA A 185 -23.41 -34.18 -19.53
C ALA A 185 -24.40 -34.35 -20.69
N MET A 186 -25.68 -34.05 -20.47
CA MET A 186 -26.74 -34.20 -21.48
C MET A 186 -26.61 -33.19 -22.63
N CYS A 187 -26.18 -31.95 -22.34
CA CYS A 187 -26.12 -30.89 -23.34
C CYS A 187 -24.78 -30.86 -24.10
N CYS A 188 -23.67 -31.10 -23.40
CA CYS A 188 -22.31 -30.93 -23.94
C CYS A 188 -21.70 -32.28 -24.36
N THR A 189 -22.25 -32.91 -25.40
CA THR A 189 -21.85 -34.28 -25.80
C THR A 189 -20.42 -34.41 -26.35
N ARG A 190 -19.76 -33.28 -26.66
CA ARG A 190 -18.37 -33.21 -27.15
C ARG A 190 -17.34 -32.99 -26.02
N LEU A 191 -17.78 -33.04 -24.78
CA LEU A 191 -16.94 -32.73 -23.63
C LEU A 191 -15.77 -33.71 -23.52
N LYS A 192 -14.55 -33.16 -23.47
CA LYS A 192 -13.29 -33.88 -23.30
C LYS A 192 -12.66 -33.65 -21.94
N ARG A 193 -12.92 -32.47 -21.35
CA ARG A 193 -12.42 -32.06 -20.03
C ARG A 193 -13.53 -31.39 -19.21
N LEU A 194 -13.72 -31.86 -17.98
CA LEU A 194 -14.62 -31.26 -17.01
C LEU A 194 -13.88 -30.99 -15.70
N ARG A 195 -13.79 -29.72 -15.31
CA ARG A 195 -13.09 -29.29 -14.09
C ARG A 195 -14.02 -28.41 -13.27
N LEU A 196 -14.42 -28.88 -12.10
CA LEU A 196 -15.33 -28.15 -11.23
C LEU A 196 -14.79 -28.15 -9.80
N SER A 197 -14.85 -27.01 -9.12
CA SER A 197 -14.35 -26.85 -7.76
C SER A 197 -15.44 -26.50 -6.75
N GLY A 198 -15.38 -27.11 -5.57
CA GLY A 198 -16.28 -26.85 -4.45
C GLY A 198 -17.74 -27.22 -4.66
N ILE A 199 -18.01 -28.18 -5.53
CA ILE A 199 -19.36 -28.73 -5.71
C ILE A 199 -19.76 -29.48 -4.44
N ARG A 200 -21.03 -29.32 -4.05
CA ARG A 200 -21.57 -29.93 -2.83
C ARG A 200 -21.49 -31.46 -2.85
N ASP A 201 -21.97 -32.06 -3.93
CA ASP A 201 -22.01 -33.50 -4.14
C ASP A 201 -21.92 -33.83 -5.64
N VAL A 202 -21.23 -34.92 -5.95
CA VAL A 202 -21.17 -35.55 -7.28
C VAL A 202 -21.50 -37.03 -7.12
N ASN A 203 -22.77 -37.36 -7.34
CA ASN A 203 -23.29 -38.71 -7.15
C ASN A 203 -23.10 -39.61 -8.38
N GLY A 204 -23.33 -40.92 -8.21
CA GLY A 204 -23.20 -41.88 -9.29
C GLY A 204 -24.16 -41.65 -10.47
N GLU A 205 -25.33 -41.04 -10.27
CA GLU A 205 -26.23 -40.72 -11.39
C GLU A 205 -25.62 -39.66 -12.32
N ALA A 206 -25.03 -38.61 -11.76
CA ALA A 206 -24.34 -37.57 -12.52
C ALA A 206 -23.13 -38.13 -13.27
N ILE A 207 -22.32 -38.96 -12.61
CA ILE A 207 -21.14 -39.61 -13.24
C ILE A 207 -21.59 -40.55 -14.36
N ASN A 208 -22.63 -41.37 -14.14
CA ASN A 208 -23.15 -42.26 -15.17
C ASN A 208 -23.79 -41.48 -16.34
N ALA A 209 -24.31 -40.28 -16.12
CA ALA A 209 -24.75 -39.41 -17.21
C ALA A 209 -23.56 -38.95 -18.07
N LEU A 210 -22.42 -38.59 -17.45
CA LEU A 210 -21.18 -38.28 -18.17
C LEU A 210 -20.72 -39.47 -19.01
N VAL A 211 -20.73 -40.68 -18.45
CA VAL A 211 -20.37 -41.91 -19.19
C VAL A 211 -21.26 -42.12 -20.42
N ARG A 212 -22.57 -41.89 -20.29
CA ARG A 212 -23.54 -42.13 -21.37
C ARG A 212 -23.46 -41.09 -22.49
N HIS A 213 -23.26 -39.81 -22.15
CA HIS A 213 -23.42 -38.70 -23.10
C HIS A 213 -22.10 -38.07 -23.55
N CYS A 214 -21.00 -38.27 -22.82
CA CYS A 214 -19.69 -37.68 -23.12
C CYS A 214 -18.63 -38.77 -23.39
N PRO A 215 -18.70 -39.51 -24.51
CA PRO A 215 -17.81 -40.66 -24.77
C PRO A 215 -16.34 -40.26 -24.99
N GLN A 216 -16.06 -38.98 -25.23
CA GLN A 216 -14.70 -38.45 -25.42
C GLN A 216 -14.09 -37.87 -24.13
N LEU A 217 -14.78 -38.03 -22.99
CA LEU A 217 -14.34 -37.46 -21.72
C LEU A 217 -13.06 -38.14 -21.24
N SER A 218 -11.96 -37.39 -21.31
CA SER A 218 -10.61 -37.88 -21.01
C SER A 218 -10.05 -37.33 -19.70
N GLU A 219 -10.61 -36.25 -19.19
CA GLU A 219 -10.19 -35.62 -17.95
C GLU A 219 -11.38 -35.17 -17.11
N ILE A 220 -11.31 -35.52 -15.82
CA ILE A 220 -12.25 -35.07 -14.79
C ILE A 220 -11.43 -34.51 -13.62
N ALA A 221 -11.76 -33.30 -13.20
CA ALA A 221 -11.31 -32.76 -11.92
C ALA A 221 -12.52 -32.33 -11.09
N PHE A 222 -12.74 -32.99 -9.96
CA PHE A 222 -13.70 -32.60 -8.94
C PHE A 222 -12.91 -32.13 -7.72
N LEU A 223 -12.54 -30.85 -7.74
CA LEU A 223 -11.63 -30.25 -6.76
C LEU A 223 -12.40 -29.73 -5.56
N ASP A 224 -11.85 -29.86 -4.36
CA ASP A 224 -12.43 -29.30 -3.12
C ASP A 224 -13.92 -29.65 -2.92
N CYS A 225 -14.39 -30.79 -3.45
CA CYS A 225 -15.80 -31.19 -3.44
C CYS A 225 -16.21 -31.86 -2.12
N GLY A 226 -17.48 -31.71 -1.73
CA GLY A 226 -17.99 -32.21 -0.44
C GLY A 226 -18.12 -33.74 -0.38
N LYS A 227 -18.65 -34.35 -1.45
CA LYS A 227 -18.75 -35.81 -1.62
C LYS A 227 -18.66 -36.15 -3.11
N VAL A 228 -17.87 -37.16 -3.46
CA VAL A 228 -17.78 -37.70 -4.82
C VAL A 228 -18.00 -39.22 -4.74
N ASP A 229 -18.87 -39.76 -5.58
CA ASP A 229 -19.10 -41.21 -5.65
C ASP A 229 -17.90 -41.91 -6.31
N GLU A 230 -16.99 -42.42 -5.49
CA GLU A 230 -15.76 -43.05 -5.94
C GLU A 230 -15.98 -44.33 -6.75
N ALA A 231 -17.07 -45.07 -6.48
CA ALA A 231 -17.37 -46.31 -7.17
C ALA A 231 -17.86 -46.06 -8.60
N ALA A 232 -18.71 -45.03 -8.79
CA ALA A 232 -19.22 -44.68 -10.10
C ALA A 232 -18.12 -44.20 -11.08
N LEU A 233 -17.01 -43.64 -10.58
CA LEU A 233 -15.87 -43.21 -11.41
C LEU A 233 -15.19 -44.38 -12.15
N GLU A 234 -15.31 -45.62 -11.65
CA GLU A 234 -14.81 -46.83 -12.34
C GLU A 234 -15.44 -47.02 -13.72
N ASN A 235 -16.67 -46.52 -13.91
CA ASN A 235 -17.41 -46.65 -15.17
C ASN A 235 -16.90 -45.71 -16.28
N VAL A 236 -16.08 -44.70 -15.94
CA VAL A 236 -15.54 -43.74 -16.92
C VAL A 236 -14.30 -44.31 -17.60
N VAL A 237 -14.47 -45.36 -18.40
CA VAL A 237 -13.35 -46.10 -19.02
C VAL A 237 -12.50 -45.27 -19.99
N SER A 238 -13.02 -44.14 -20.50
CA SER A 238 -12.31 -43.20 -21.36
C SER A 238 -11.32 -42.30 -20.59
N LEU A 239 -11.39 -42.30 -19.25
CA LEU A 239 -10.66 -41.38 -18.40
C LEU A 239 -9.15 -41.65 -18.42
N ARG A 240 -8.39 -40.61 -18.75
CA ARG A 240 -6.92 -40.60 -18.71
C ARG A 240 -6.37 -39.85 -17.51
N PHE A 241 -7.07 -38.81 -17.08
CA PHE A 241 -6.63 -37.94 -16.00
C PHE A 241 -7.77 -37.71 -15.00
N LEU A 242 -7.51 -38.01 -13.73
CA LEU A 242 -8.45 -37.81 -12.64
C LEU A 242 -7.81 -36.94 -11.57
N SER A 243 -8.52 -35.90 -11.13
CA SER A 243 -8.19 -35.19 -9.90
C SER A 243 -9.41 -35.12 -8.98
N ILE A 244 -9.17 -35.43 -7.72
CA ILE A 244 -10.11 -35.23 -6.61
C ILE A 244 -9.47 -34.42 -5.49
N ALA A 245 -8.45 -33.60 -5.81
CA ALA A 245 -7.69 -32.89 -4.79
C ALA A 245 -8.56 -31.99 -3.92
N GLY A 246 -8.30 -31.97 -2.61
CA GLY A 246 -9.07 -31.23 -1.63
C GLY A 246 -10.47 -31.78 -1.33
N SER A 247 -10.93 -32.81 -2.06
CA SER A 247 -12.26 -33.40 -1.83
C SER A 247 -12.31 -34.21 -0.54
N ARG A 248 -13.48 -34.20 0.10
CA ARG A 248 -13.71 -34.85 1.40
C ARG A 248 -14.61 -36.09 1.24
N ASN A 249 -14.63 -36.93 2.28
CA ASN A 249 -15.50 -38.10 2.39
C ASN A 249 -15.31 -39.19 1.31
N ILE A 250 -14.10 -39.34 0.77
CA ILE A 250 -13.78 -40.40 -0.20
C ILE A 250 -13.53 -41.71 0.53
N GLN A 251 -14.20 -42.80 0.12
CA GLN A 251 -13.91 -44.13 0.68
C GLN A 251 -12.68 -44.74 -0.01
N TRP A 252 -11.49 -44.43 0.51
CA TRP A 252 -10.21 -44.80 -0.10
C TRP A 252 -9.99 -46.29 -0.35
N ALA A 253 -10.59 -47.17 0.46
CA ALA A 253 -10.52 -48.61 0.24
C ALA A 253 -11.25 -49.05 -1.04
N THR A 254 -12.42 -48.47 -1.30
CA THR A 254 -13.20 -48.67 -2.53
C THR A 254 -12.50 -47.99 -3.70
N ALA A 255 -12.19 -46.70 -3.56
CA ALA A 255 -11.53 -45.89 -4.58
C ALA A 255 -10.24 -46.53 -5.11
N SER A 256 -9.33 -46.95 -4.21
CA SER A 256 -8.05 -47.55 -4.61
C SER A 256 -8.19 -48.91 -5.32
N SER A 257 -9.30 -49.61 -5.10
CA SER A 257 -9.60 -50.88 -5.77
C SER A 257 -10.24 -50.63 -7.14
N SER A 258 -11.24 -49.76 -7.19
CA SER A 258 -11.98 -49.38 -8.40
C SER A 258 -11.11 -48.64 -9.42
N TRP A 259 -10.41 -47.59 -9.01
CA TRP A 259 -9.62 -46.75 -9.93
C TRP A 259 -8.36 -47.47 -10.43
N GLY A 260 -7.87 -48.46 -9.69
CA GLY A 260 -6.79 -49.34 -10.13
C GLY A 260 -7.14 -50.16 -11.38
N ASN A 261 -8.43 -50.38 -11.64
CA ASN A 261 -8.90 -51.12 -12.81
C ASN A 261 -9.14 -50.24 -14.05
N LEU A 262 -9.06 -48.91 -13.91
CA LEU A 262 -9.33 -48.01 -15.03
C LEU A 262 -8.30 -48.22 -16.15
N PRO A 263 -8.75 -48.61 -17.37
CA PRO A 263 -7.85 -49.09 -18.41
C PRO A 263 -7.01 -47.99 -19.03
N ASN A 264 -7.45 -46.73 -18.98
CA ASN A 264 -6.76 -45.61 -19.63
C ASN A 264 -6.16 -44.59 -18.65
N LEU A 265 -6.29 -44.81 -17.34
CA LEU A 265 -5.84 -43.85 -16.33
C LEU A 265 -4.32 -43.72 -16.33
N VAL A 266 -3.82 -42.53 -16.65
CA VAL A 266 -2.39 -42.17 -16.76
C VAL A 266 -1.95 -41.29 -15.61
N GLY A 267 -2.78 -40.33 -15.20
CA GLY A 267 -2.49 -39.40 -14.11
C GLY A 267 -3.60 -39.37 -13.08
N LEU A 268 -3.24 -39.42 -11.81
CA LEU A 268 -4.16 -39.33 -10.68
C LEU A 268 -3.67 -38.28 -9.69
N ASP A 269 -4.55 -37.37 -9.28
CA ASP A 269 -4.26 -36.38 -8.26
C ASP A 269 -5.24 -36.50 -7.09
N VAL A 270 -4.66 -36.72 -5.91
CA VAL A 270 -5.32 -36.90 -4.63
C VAL A 270 -4.76 -35.93 -3.58
N SER A 271 -4.07 -34.87 -4.01
CA SER A 271 -3.44 -33.88 -3.14
C SER A 271 -4.44 -33.23 -2.19
N ARG A 272 -4.03 -32.86 -0.98
CA ARG A 272 -4.87 -32.20 0.04
C ARG A 272 -6.09 -33.04 0.47
N THR A 273 -6.00 -34.37 0.42
CA THR A 273 -7.05 -35.29 0.89
C THR A 273 -6.58 -36.13 2.08
N ASP A 274 -7.49 -36.92 2.65
CA ASP A 274 -7.23 -37.87 3.75
C ASP A 274 -6.81 -39.27 3.26
N VAL A 275 -6.25 -39.37 2.04
CA VAL A 275 -5.81 -40.64 1.45
C VAL A 275 -4.76 -41.34 2.35
N SER A 276 -4.97 -42.63 2.60
CA SER A 276 -4.01 -43.44 3.36
C SER A 276 -2.82 -43.89 2.50
N ALA A 277 -1.65 -44.06 3.13
CA ALA A 277 -0.47 -44.65 2.50
C ALA A 277 -0.76 -46.00 1.82
N ASN A 278 -1.59 -46.85 2.45
CA ASN A 278 -2.01 -48.14 1.89
C ASN A 278 -2.82 -47.99 0.60
N ALA A 279 -3.70 -47.00 0.54
CA ALA A 279 -4.48 -46.72 -0.67
C ALA A 279 -3.59 -46.24 -1.82
N VAL A 280 -2.61 -45.37 -1.53
CA VAL A 280 -1.59 -44.92 -2.51
C VAL A 280 -0.78 -46.11 -3.02
N SER A 281 -0.24 -46.94 -2.13
CA SER A 281 0.54 -48.14 -2.51
C SER A 281 -0.30 -49.13 -3.32
N ARG A 282 -1.59 -49.29 -3.01
CA ARG A 282 -2.52 -50.11 -3.81
C ARG A 282 -2.69 -49.52 -5.21
N LEU A 283 -3.02 -48.24 -5.34
CA LEU A 283 -3.16 -47.57 -6.64
C LEU A 283 -1.89 -47.70 -7.50
N LEU A 284 -0.72 -47.52 -6.89
CA LEU A 284 0.56 -47.67 -7.57
C LEU A 284 0.88 -49.12 -7.96
N SER A 285 0.31 -50.13 -7.30
CA SER A 285 0.56 -51.55 -7.62
C SER A 285 -0.48 -52.16 -8.58
N THR A 286 -1.75 -51.80 -8.44
CA THR A 286 -2.86 -52.38 -9.22
C THR A 286 -3.01 -51.75 -10.62
N SER A 287 -2.81 -50.44 -10.72
CA SER A 287 -3.02 -49.70 -11.98
C SER A 287 -2.02 -50.11 -13.06
N LYS A 288 -2.47 -50.53 -14.25
CA LYS A 288 -1.51 -50.92 -15.31
C LYS A 288 -0.90 -49.73 -16.05
N ASN A 289 -1.68 -48.67 -16.26
CA ASN A 289 -1.29 -47.54 -17.12
C ASN A 289 -0.97 -46.24 -16.37
N LEU A 290 -1.20 -46.22 -15.05
CA LEU A 290 -0.89 -45.06 -14.22
C LEU A 290 0.62 -44.79 -14.26
N LYS A 291 0.99 -43.58 -14.66
CA LYS A 291 2.37 -43.10 -14.72
C LYS A 291 2.69 -42.11 -13.59
N VAL A 292 1.72 -41.28 -13.20
CA VAL A 292 1.93 -40.20 -12.25
C VAL A 292 0.81 -40.17 -11.21
N LEU A 293 1.18 -40.15 -9.93
CA LEU A 293 0.27 -39.94 -8.81
C LEU A 293 0.73 -38.71 -8.01
N CYS A 294 -0.12 -37.69 -7.89
CA CYS A 294 0.12 -36.51 -7.05
C CYS A 294 -0.62 -36.66 -5.72
N ALA A 295 0.09 -36.54 -4.61
CA ALA A 295 -0.44 -36.58 -3.25
C ALA A 295 0.29 -35.53 -2.39
N LEU A 296 0.25 -34.27 -2.83
CA LEU A 296 0.85 -33.14 -2.11
C LEU A 296 0.00 -32.78 -0.88
N ASN A 297 0.65 -32.57 0.26
CA ASN A 297 0.01 -32.20 1.53
C ASN A 297 -1.10 -33.19 1.93
N CYS A 298 -0.75 -34.47 1.98
CA CYS A 298 -1.60 -35.57 2.42
C CYS A 298 -0.98 -36.18 3.70
N SER A 299 -1.39 -35.71 4.87
CA SER A 299 -0.74 -35.97 6.16
C SER A 299 -0.37 -37.44 6.40
N ALA A 300 -1.29 -38.38 6.16
CA ALA A 300 -1.05 -39.80 6.36
C ALA A 300 0.02 -40.39 5.41
N VAL A 301 0.11 -39.89 4.18
CA VAL A 301 1.12 -40.30 3.20
C VAL A 301 2.46 -39.66 3.55
N ASP A 302 2.44 -38.39 3.96
CA ASP A 302 3.64 -37.63 4.24
C ASP A 302 4.34 -38.09 5.53
N GLU A 303 3.59 -38.43 6.57
CA GLU A 303 4.12 -39.03 7.80
C GLU A 303 4.75 -40.40 7.52
N GLU A 304 4.06 -41.27 6.77
CA GLU A 304 4.56 -42.61 6.44
C GLU A 304 5.80 -42.54 5.54
N GLY A 305 5.79 -41.67 4.53
CA GLY A 305 6.92 -41.46 3.64
C GLY A 305 8.16 -40.91 4.36
N SER A 306 7.96 -40.04 5.35
CA SER A 306 9.06 -39.52 6.18
C SER A 306 9.62 -40.57 7.13
N ARG A 307 8.78 -41.47 7.67
CA ARG A 307 9.22 -42.56 8.55
C ARG A 307 9.86 -43.71 7.79
N ASN A 308 9.27 -44.12 6.68
CA ASN A 308 9.71 -45.23 5.87
C ASN A 308 9.62 -44.92 4.37
N PRO A 309 10.63 -44.22 3.80
CA PRO A 309 10.64 -43.88 2.39
C PRO A 309 10.48 -45.10 1.47
N SER A 310 10.93 -46.29 1.91
CA SER A 310 10.88 -47.52 1.11
C SER A 310 9.48 -48.03 0.81
N THR A 311 8.47 -47.60 1.56
CA THR A 311 7.04 -47.97 1.37
C THR A 311 6.56 -47.65 -0.06
N PHE A 312 7.13 -46.62 -0.70
CA PHE A 312 6.70 -46.15 -2.02
C PHE A 312 7.74 -46.37 -3.14
N ILE A 313 8.93 -46.90 -2.84
CA ILE A 313 10.09 -46.93 -3.75
C ILE A 313 9.96 -47.95 -4.90
N ASN A 314 9.05 -48.91 -4.84
CA ASN A 314 9.07 -50.06 -5.74
C ASN A 314 7.88 -50.18 -6.70
N THR A 315 7.68 -49.20 -7.57
CA THR A 315 6.72 -49.31 -8.69
C THR A 315 7.40 -49.01 -10.03
N LYS A 316 7.71 -50.06 -10.80
CA LYS A 316 8.46 -49.98 -12.08
C LYS A 316 7.90 -48.88 -13.00
N GLY A 317 8.61 -47.76 -13.11
CA GLY A 317 8.34 -46.69 -14.07
C GLY A 317 7.18 -45.74 -13.73
N LYS A 318 6.68 -45.74 -12.49
CA LYS A 318 5.66 -44.78 -12.00
C LYS A 318 6.29 -43.76 -11.06
N ILE A 319 5.67 -42.59 -10.98
CA ILE A 319 6.15 -41.48 -10.16
C ILE A 319 5.08 -41.10 -9.15
N LEU A 320 5.51 -40.93 -7.92
CA LEU A 320 4.73 -40.41 -6.81
C LEU A 320 5.28 -39.02 -6.45
N LEU A 321 4.42 -38.00 -6.49
CA LEU A 321 4.76 -36.62 -6.14
C LEU A 321 4.10 -36.25 -4.80
N THR A 322 4.91 -36.05 -3.76
CA THR A 322 4.51 -35.68 -2.40
C THR A 322 5.38 -34.55 -1.84
N GLN A 323 5.08 -34.07 -0.63
CA GLN A 323 5.86 -32.98 -0.03
C GLN A 323 7.29 -33.39 0.36
N PHE A 324 7.51 -34.66 0.69
CA PHE A 324 8.82 -35.18 1.12
C PHE A 324 9.67 -35.72 -0.06
N THR A 325 9.09 -35.86 -1.25
CA THR A 325 9.82 -36.21 -2.47
C THR A 325 10.39 -34.96 -3.16
N ASP A 326 11.46 -35.14 -3.94
CA ASP A 326 11.92 -34.12 -4.88
C ASP A 326 11.01 -34.14 -6.12
N VAL A 327 10.06 -33.20 -6.16
CA VAL A 327 9.02 -33.16 -7.20
C VAL A 327 9.64 -32.95 -8.57
N LEU A 328 10.65 -32.10 -8.69
CA LEU A 328 11.30 -31.78 -9.96
C LEU A 328 12.05 -33.00 -10.52
N ARG A 329 12.81 -33.71 -9.67
CA ARG A 329 13.44 -34.98 -10.09
C ARG A 329 12.43 -36.04 -10.47
N GLY A 330 11.30 -36.11 -9.75
CA GLY A 330 10.17 -36.94 -10.12
C GLY A 330 9.71 -36.68 -11.55
N ILE A 331 9.45 -35.41 -11.90
CA ILE A 331 9.03 -35.01 -13.25
C ILE A 331 10.14 -35.32 -14.29
N ILE A 332 11.41 -35.03 -14.01
CA ILE A 332 12.53 -35.33 -14.92
C ILE A 332 12.58 -36.82 -15.27
N SER A 333 12.26 -37.69 -14.32
CA SER A 333 12.28 -39.15 -14.55
C SER A 333 11.26 -39.65 -15.58
N LEU A 334 10.26 -38.83 -15.96
CA LEU A 334 9.36 -39.11 -17.09
C LEU A 334 10.12 -39.15 -18.43
N PHE A 335 11.22 -38.42 -18.55
CA PHE A 335 11.97 -38.18 -19.79
C PHE A 335 13.19 -39.10 -19.92
N LYS A 336 13.00 -40.42 -19.73
CA LYS A 336 14.09 -41.41 -19.75
C LYS A 336 14.98 -41.29 -20.99
N GLY A 337 16.29 -41.10 -20.80
CA GLY A 337 17.28 -41.04 -21.89
C GLY A 337 17.56 -39.65 -22.46
N THR A 338 16.88 -38.62 -21.97
CA THR A 338 17.11 -37.21 -22.37
C THR A 338 17.80 -36.44 -21.26
N VAL A 339 18.86 -35.69 -21.59
CA VAL A 339 19.57 -34.82 -20.65
C VAL A 339 18.75 -33.53 -20.49
N LEU A 340 17.89 -33.51 -19.48
CA LEU A 340 17.15 -32.31 -19.05
C LEU A 340 17.76 -31.77 -17.76
N ASN A 341 18.00 -30.47 -17.71
CA ASN A 341 18.39 -29.79 -16.49
C ASN A 341 17.13 -29.45 -15.67
N GLU A 342 17.21 -29.61 -14.35
CA GLU A 342 16.20 -29.15 -13.40
C GLU A 342 15.75 -27.73 -13.76
N GLN A 343 16.65 -26.77 -13.96
CA GLN A 343 16.37 -25.35 -14.26
C GLN A 343 15.50 -25.07 -15.49
N THR A 344 15.46 -25.97 -16.46
CA THR A 344 14.91 -25.69 -17.79
C THR A 344 13.79 -26.63 -18.18
N ILE A 345 13.41 -27.62 -17.37
CA ILE A 345 12.46 -28.66 -17.77
C ILE A 345 11.15 -28.11 -18.34
N PHE A 346 10.48 -27.17 -17.65
CA PHE A 346 9.22 -26.54 -18.06
C PHE A 346 9.33 -25.70 -19.35
N VAL A 347 10.55 -25.30 -19.74
CA VAL A 347 10.83 -24.56 -20.99
C VAL A 347 11.28 -25.52 -22.10
N GLN A 348 12.12 -26.50 -21.77
CA GLN A 348 12.74 -27.41 -22.73
C GLN A 348 11.78 -28.50 -23.20
N TRP A 349 10.84 -28.96 -22.36
CA TRP A 349 9.88 -29.99 -22.79
C TRP A 349 9.00 -29.53 -23.96
N ILE A 350 8.80 -28.21 -24.11
CA ILE A 350 8.09 -27.59 -25.25
C ILE A 350 8.76 -27.97 -26.59
N ASN A 351 10.10 -28.05 -26.64
CA ASN A 351 10.82 -28.47 -27.84
C ASN A 351 10.58 -29.96 -28.19
N PHE A 352 10.09 -30.76 -27.23
CA PHE A 352 9.75 -32.16 -27.42
C PHE A 352 8.26 -32.38 -27.76
N GLN A 353 7.45 -31.31 -27.90
CA GLN A 353 6.03 -31.40 -28.29
C GLN A 353 5.82 -32.18 -29.60
N ASN A 354 6.84 -32.25 -30.45
CA ASN A 354 6.81 -32.97 -31.73
C ASN A 354 7.16 -34.47 -31.65
N VAL A 355 7.50 -35.02 -30.47
CA VAL A 355 8.10 -36.37 -30.37
C VAL A 355 7.22 -37.39 -29.63
N ASP A 356 6.55 -37.03 -28.53
CA ASP A 356 5.64 -37.93 -27.79
C ASP A 356 4.38 -37.20 -27.31
N LYS A 357 3.25 -37.43 -28.00
CA LYS A 357 1.94 -36.85 -27.68
C LYS A 357 1.43 -37.25 -26.28
N ASN A 358 1.75 -38.45 -25.80
CA ASN A 358 1.30 -38.92 -24.49
C ASN A 358 2.02 -38.16 -23.36
N LEU A 359 3.32 -37.92 -23.53
CA LEU A 359 4.12 -37.14 -22.59
C LEU A 359 3.67 -35.68 -22.54
N ASN A 360 3.37 -35.09 -23.70
CA ASN A 360 2.81 -33.73 -23.80
C ASN A 360 1.51 -33.59 -22.98
N ASP A 361 0.57 -34.52 -23.13
CA ASP A 361 -0.69 -34.48 -22.38
C ASP A 361 -0.46 -34.61 -20.86
N ILE A 362 0.50 -35.46 -20.44
CA ILE A 362 0.86 -35.61 -19.02
C ILE A 362 1.43 -34.31 -18.47
N MET A 363 2.32 -33.63 -19.21
CA MET A 363 2.94 -32.38 -18.77
C MET A 363 1.94 -31.23 -18.69
N ILE A 364 1.05 -31.10 -19.68
CA ILE A 364 -0.03 -30.10 -19.65
C ILE A 364 -0.91 -30.30 -18.41
N TRP A 365 -1.30 -31.55 -18.14
CA TRP A 365 -2.08 -31.89 -16.95
C TRP A 365 -1.32 -31.65 -15.64
N LEU A 366 -0.05 -32.05 -15.57
CA LEU A 366 0.80 -31.86 -14.39
C LEU A 366 1.01 -30.39 -14.03
N GLU A 367 1.33 -29.54 -15.00
CA GLU A 367 1.46 -28.10 -14.80
C GLU A 367 0.18 -27.50 -14.21
N TRP A 368 -0.97 -27.95 -14.73
CA TRP A 368 -2.27 -27.51 -14.27
C TRP A 368 -2.57 -27.95 -12.82
N ILE A 369 -2.30 -29.21 -12.49
CA ILE A 369 -2.52 -29.75 -11.14
C ILE A 369 -1.58 -29.11 -10.13
N LEU A 370 -0.29 -29.02 -10.45
CA LEU A 370 0.71 -28.47 -9.52
C LEU A 370 0.43 -26.99 -9.24
N SER A 371 0.12 -26.19 -10.27
CA SER A 371 -0.24 -24.78 -10.04
C SER A 371 -1.51 -24.62 -9.21
N HIS A 372 -2.51 -25.50 -9.36
CA HIS A 372 -3.70 -25.48 -8.50
C HIS A 372 -3.35 -25.85 -7.06
N SER A 373 -2.72 -27.01 -6.86
CA SER A 373 -2.43 -27.54 -5.52
C SER A 373 -1.50 -26.61 -4.74
N LEU A 374 -0.45 -26.06 -5.37
CA LEU A 374 0.46 -25.12 -4.71
C LEU A 374 -0.23 -23.81 -4.33
N LEU A 375 -1.05 -23.25 -5.22
CA LEU A 375 -1.83 -22.05 -4.89
C LEU A 375 -2.73 -22.30 -3.67
N ARG A 376 -3.44 -23.44 -3.65
CA ARG A 376 -4.30 -23.79 -2.51
C ARG A 376 -3.53 -24.02 -1.21
N ILE A 377 -2.36 -24.64 -1.29
CA ILE A 377 -1.48 -24.79 -0.12
C ILE A 377 -1.03 -23.40 0.36
N ALA A 378 -0.68 -22.49 -0.55
CA ALA A 378 -0.31 -21.12 -0.21
C ALA A 378 -1.45 -20.37 0.50
N GLU A 379 -2.67 -20.45 -0.04
CA GLU A 379 -3.87 -19.83 0.54
C GLU A 379 -4.22 -20.39 1.93
N SER A 380 -4.12 -21.71 2.11
CA SER A 380 -4.42 -22.36 3.39
C SER A 380 -3.30 -22.26 4.44
N ASN A 381 -2.09 -21.85 4.01
CA ASN A 381 -0.85 -21.78 4.78
C ASN A 381 -0.73 -22.86 5.90
N PRO A 382 -0.77 -24.17 5.57
CA PRO A 382 -0.84 -25.20 6.59
C PRO A 382 0.49 -25.32 7.34
N HIS A 383 0.41 -25.65 8.64
CA HIS A 383 1.58 -25.78 9.50
C HIS A 383 2.58 -26.82 8.96
N GLY A 384 3.88 -26.51 9.04
CA GLY A 384 4.95 -27.41 8.63
C GLY A 384 5.36 -27.32 7.15
N MET A 385 4.77 -26.41 6.37
CA MET A 385 5.10 -26.23 4.95
C MET A 385 6.30 -25.31 4.67
N ASP A 386 6.86 -24.65 5.68
CA ASP A 386 7.98 -23.70 5.47
C ASP A 386 9.17 -24.36 4.80
N ASP A 387 9.55 -25.55 5.29
CA ASP A 387 10.65 -26.32 4.75
C ASP A 387 10.41 -26.71 3.28
N PHE A 388 9.18 -27.11 2.95
CA PHE A 388 8.79 -27.41 1.57
C PHE A 388 8.90 -26.17 0.68
N TRP A 389 8.37 -25.02 1.13
CA TRP A 389 8.39 -23.76 0.37
C TRP A 389 9.82 -23.31 0.09
N LEU A 390 10.69 -23.34 1.10
CA LEU A 390 12.08 -22.92 1.00
C LEU A 390 12.93 -23.86 0.15
N ARG A 391 12.72 -25.19 0.26
CA ARG A 391 13.51 -26.17 -0.50
C ARG A 391 13.13 -26.28 -1.97
N GLN A 392 11.83 -26.32 -2.27
CA GLN A 392 11.37 -26.61 -3.63
C GLN A 392 10.10 -25.87 -4.06
N GLY A 393 9.21 -25.48 -3.14
CA GLY A 393 7.91 -24.88 -3.49
C GLY A 393 8.03 -23.54 -4.24
N ALA A 394 8.88 -22.63 -3.76
CA ALA A 394 9.14 -21.35 -4.45
C ALA A 394 9.73 -21.58 -5.86
N SER A 395 10.70 -22.50 -5.97
CA SER A 395 11.29 -22.88 -7.26
C SER A 395 10.25 -23.48 -8.21
N MET A 396 9.34 -24.33 -7.71
CA MET A 396 8.26 -24.93 -8.50
C MET A 396 7.30 -23.86 -9.03
N LEU A 397 6.86 -22.92 -8.20
CA LEU A 397 6.01 -21.82 -8.65
C LEU A 397 6.70 -20.96 -9.72
N LEU A 398 7.97 -20.60 -9.53
CA LEU A 398 8.75 -19.85 -10.53
C LEU A 398 8.87 -20.58 -11.86
N ARG A 399 8.91 -21.91 -11.84
CA ARG A 399 8.97 -22.73 -13.05
C ARG A 399 7.62 -22.83 -13.75
N LEU A 400 6.55 -22.98 -12.99
CA LEU A 400 5.18 -22.96 -13.51
C LEU A 400 4.82 -21.60 -14.10
N ALA A 401 5.38 -20.51 -13.55
CA ALA A 401 5.25 -19.16 -14.11
C ALA A 401 5.87 -19.03 -15.52
N LYS A 402 6.71 -19.97 -15.96
CA LYS A 402 7.25 -20.07 -17.32
C LYS A 402 6.48 -21.03 -18.23
N SER A 403 5.36 -21.59 -17.77
CA SER A 403 4.53 -22.53 -18.55
C SER A 403 4.02 -21.88 -19.84
N SER A 404 3.76 -22.70 -20.87
CA SER A 404 3.05 -22.25 -22.08
C SER A 404 1.55 -22.02 -21.86
N GLN A 405 1.00 -22.50 -20.75
CA GLN A 405 -0.40 -22.36 -20.36
C GLN A 405 -0.59 -21.09 -19.53
N GLU A 406 -1.36 -20.15 -20.07
CA GLU A 406 -1.58 -18.84 -19.44
C GLU A 406 -2.25 -18.94 -18.06
N ASP A 407 -3.19 -19.86 -17.87
CA ASP A 407 -3.85 -20.09 -16.59
C ASP A 407 -2.92 -20.71 -15.54
N VAL A 408 -1.89 -21.44 -15.98
CA VAL A 408 -0.82 -21.94 -15.12
C VAL A 408 0.11 -20.79 -14.72
N GLN A 409 0.51 -19.94 -15.68
CA GLN A 409 1.34 -18.77 -15.39
C GLN A 409 0.69 -17.87 -14.35
N GLU A 410 -0.60 -17.56 -14.55
CA GLU A 410 -1.36 -16.68 -13.67
C GLU A 410 -1.52 -17.27 -12.26
N ARG A 411 -1.90 -18.55 -12.14
CA ARG A 411 -1.99 -19.22 -10.82
C ARG A 411 -0.64 -19.35 -10.13
N ALA A 412 0.43 -19.55 -10.90
CA ALA A 412 1.78 -19.58 -10.35
C ALA A 412 2.22 -18.21 -9.82
N ALA A 413 1.95 -17.13 -10.56
CA ALA A 413 2.17 -15.76 -10.11
C ALA A 413 1.32 -15.41 -8.87
N THR A 414 0.05 -15.81 -8.87
CA THR A 414 -0.84 -15.70 -7.70
C THR A 414 -0.27 -16.46 -6.52
N GLY A 415 0.18 -17.70 -6.74
CA GLY A 415 0.81 -18.53 -5.72
C GLY A 415 2.05 -17.87 -5.11
N LEU A 416 2.89 -17.25 -5.95
CA LEU A 416 4.07 -16.47 -5.50
C LEU A 416 3.67 -15.24 -4.68
N ALA A 417 2.59 -14.55 -5.06
CA ALA A 417 2.08 -13.41 -4.32
C ALA A 417 1.48 -13.80 -2.97
N THR A 418 0.78 -14.94 -2.91
CA THR A 418 0.05 -15.40 -1.72
C THR A 418 0.96 -16.03 -0.69
N PHE A 419 1.87 -16.94 -1.08
CA PHE A 419 2.59 -17.75 -0.09
C PHE A 419 3.60 -16.96 0.75
N VAL A 420 4.01 -15.78 0.30
CA VAL A 420 4.93 -14.92 1.05
C VAL A 420 4.23 -14.16 2.19
N VAL A 421 2.90 -14.06 2.16
CA VAL A 421 2.09 -13.39 3.18
C VAL A 421 1.67 -14.42 4.23
N THR A 422 1.90 -14.14 5.51
CA THR A 422 1.69 -15.11 6.59
C THR A 422 0.48 -14.86 7.50
N GLU A 423 -0.20 -13.71 7.38
CA GLU A 423 -1.39 -13.37 8.17
C GLU A 423 -2.45 -12.65 7.32
N ASP A 424 -3.74 -12.90 7.61
CA ASP A 424 -4.88 -12.28 6.92
C ASP A 424 -5.13 -10.81 7.32
N GLU A 425 -4.45 -10.29 8.35
CA GLU A 425 -4.72 -8.94 8.89
C GLU A 425 -3.51 -8.01 8.97
N ASN A 426 -2.27 -8.54 8.87
CA ASN A 426 -1.06 -7.73 8.78
C ASN A 426 -0.33 -8.04 7.48
N THR A 427 0.15 -7.00 6.79
CA THR A 427 1.09 -7.06 5.66
C THR A 427 2.47 -7.65 6.06
N ALA A 428 2.52 -8.57 7.02
CA ALA A 428 3.69 -9.29 7.45
C ALA A 428 4.04 -10.34 6.40
N VAL A 429 5.15 -10.09 5.72
CA VAL A 429 5.73 -10.99 4.74
C VAL A 429 6.83 -11.79 5.41
N GLU A 430 6.79 -13.12 5.30
CA GLU A 430 7.84 -13.99 5.84
C GLU A 430 9.15 -13.76 5.09
N PRO A 431 10.19 -13.17 5.74
CA PRO A 431 11.42 -12.79 5.06
C PRO A 431 12.09 -13.97 4.36
N ALA A 432 12.07 -15.16 4.98
CA ALA A 432 12.71 -16.34 4.39
C ALA A 432 12.05 -16.76 3.07
N ARG A 433 10.71 -16.72 2.99
CA ARG A 433 9.95 -17.07 1.78
C ARG A 433 10.20 -16.05 0.66
N ALA A 434 10.20 -14.76 1.00
CA ALA A 434 10.50 -13.69 0.04
C ALA A 434 11.94 -13.79 -0.51
N GLU A 435 12.92 -14.02 0.36
CA GLU A 435 14.31 -14.21 -0.03
C GLU A 435 14.50 -15.47 -0.89
N ALA A 436 13.76 -16.55 -0.63
CA ALA A 436 13.78 -17.75 -1.47
C ALA A 436 13.31 -17.47 -2.90
N VAL A 437 12.27 -16.65 -3.11
CA VAL A 437 11.85 -16.23 -4.46
C VAL A 437 12.97 -15.48 -5.16
N MET A 438 13.59 -14.52 -4.46
CA MET A 438 14.68 -13.71 -5.01
C MET A 438 15.90 -14.57 -5.39
N GLN A 439 16.35 -15.45 -4.50
CA GLN A 439 17.52 -16.32 -4.72
C GLN A 439 17.34 -17.30 -5.89
N ASN A 440 16.09 -17.69 -6.18
CA ASN A 440 15.75 -18.55 -7.32
C ASN A 440 15.57 -17.78 -8.64
N GLY A 441 15.97 -16.51 -8.71
CA GLY A 441 15.85 -15.68 -9.92
C GLY A 441 14.43 -15.21 -10.18
N GLY A 442 13.60 -15.11 -9.13
CA GLY A 442 12.20 -14.73 -9.27
C GLY A 442 11.97 -13.26 -9.61
N ILE A 443 12.86 -12.35 -9.19
CA ILE A 443 12.69 -10.91 -9.47
C ILE A 443 12.74 -10.61 -10.97
N PRO A 444 13.80 -10.98 -11.73
CA PRO A 444 13.82 -10.75 -13.18
C PRO A 444 12.63 -11.38 -13.90
N LEU A 445 12.22 -12.59 -13.50
CA LEU A 445 11.09 -13.29 -14.09
C LEU A 445 9.76 -12.56 -13.85
N LEU A 446 9.48 -12.16 -12.62
CA LEU A 446 8.24 -11.43 -12.30
C LEU A 446 8.21 -10.07 -13.02
N LEU A 447 9.36 -9.39 -13.15
CA LEU A 447 9.46 -8.14 -13.93
C LEU A 447 9.24 -8.37 -15.44
N GLU A 448 9.61 -9.53 -15.98
CA GLU A 448 9.30 -9.92 -17.36
C GLU A 448 7.79 -10.16 -17.52
N LEU A 449 7.19 -10.96 -16.62
CA LEU A 449 5.76 -11.27 -16.63
C LEU A 449 4.89 -10.04 -16.38
N ALA A 450 5.36 -9.06 -15.60
CA ALA A 450 4.69 -7.78 -15.41
C ALA A 450 4.62 -6.94 -16.71
N ARG A 451 5.49 -7.21 -17.70
CA ARG A 451 5.43 -6.59 -19.04
C ARG A 451 4.57 -7.39 -20.03
N SER A 452 3.95 -8.47 -19.58
CA SER A 452 3.09 -9.32 -20.40
C SER A 452 1.91 -8.53 -20.98
N CYS A 453 1.49 -8.86 -22.20
CA CYS A 453 0.25 -8.35 -22.79
C CYS A 453 -1.01 -8.98 -22.19
N TRP A 454 -0.85 -10.00 -21.34
CA TRP A 454 -1.95 -10.72 -20.71
C TRP A 454 -2.21 -10.12 -19.33
N GLU A 455 -3.33 -9.41 -19.20
CA GLU A 455 -3.61 -8.58 -18.03
C GLU A 455 -3.70 -9.38 -16.72
N GLY A 456 -4.17 -10.64 -16.77
CA GLY A 456 -4.20 -11.51 -15.59
C GLY A 456 -2.80 -11.79 -15.05
N VAL A 457 -1.90 -12.28 -15.91
CA VAL A 457 -0.49 -12.52 -15.57
C VAL A 457 0.22 -11.22 -15.15
N GLN A 458 -0.03 -10.13 -15.87
CA GLN A 458 0.54 -8.82 -15.57
C GLN A 458 0.13 -8.32 -14.18
N SER A 459 -1.15 -8.45 -13.82
CA SER A 459 -1.68 -8.04 -12.52
C SER A 459 -1.09 -8.89 -11.38
N GLU A 460 -1.15 -10.22 -11.51
CA GLU A 460 -0.65 -11.12 -10.45
C GLU A 460 0.88 -11.04 -10.29
N SER A 461 1.62 -10.75 -11.36
CA SER A 461 3.06 -10.51 -11.28
C SER A 461 3.37 -9.19 -10.57
N ALA A 462 2.63 -8.11 -10.87
CA ALA A 462 2.77 -6.84 -10.17
C ALA A 462 2.44 -6.99 -8.68
N LYS A 463 1.40 -7.75 -8.33
CA LYS A 463 1.04 -8.09 -6.95
C LYS A 463 2.14 -8.85 -6.23
N ALA A 464 2.70 -9.88 -6.87
CA ALA A 464 3.84 -10.63 -6.32
C ALA A 464 5.03 -9.70 -6.04
N ILE A 465 5.39 -8.82 -6.98
CA ILE A 465 6.46 -7.83 -6.80
C ILE A 465 6.14 -6.89 -5.63
N ALA A 466 4.90 -6.40 -5.53
CA ALA A 466 4.48 -5.51 -4.46
C ALA A 466 4.64 -6.18 -3.09
N ASN A 467 4.09 -7.37 -2.90
CA ASN A 467 4.19 -8.13 -1.65
C ASN A 467 5.65 -8.44 -1.30
N LEU A 468 6.44 -8.90 -2.27
CA LEU A 468 7.86 -9.19 -2.06
C LEU A 468 8.66 -7.94 -1.63
N SER A 469 8.28 -6.75 -2.12
CA SER A 469 8.96 -5.48 -1.83
C SER A 469 8.71 -4.94 -0.41
N VAL A 470 7.89 -5.61 0.41
CA VAL A 470 7.85 -5.34 1.86
C VAL A 470 9.18 -5.71 2.53
N ASN A 471 9.90 -6.71 1.99
CA ASN A 471 11.24 -7.06 2.44
C ASN A 471 12.28 -6.11 1.81
N SER A 472 13.10 -5.44 2.63
CA SER A 472 14.05 -4.43 2.16
C SER A 472 15.14 -4.96 1.21
N LYS A 473 15.62 -6.19 1.39
CA LYS A 473 16.60 -6.80 0.46
C LYS A 473 15.97 -7.04 -0.91
N VAL A 474 14.72 -7.51 -0.92
CA VAL A 474 13.99 -7.78 -2.15
C VAL A 474 13.58 -6.47 -2.83
N ALA A 475 13.13 -5.46 -2.09
CA ALA A 475 12.87 -4.10 -2.58
C ALA A 475 14.09 -3.54 -3.32
N LYS A 476 15.28 -3.66 -2.72
CA LYS A 476 16.54 -3.26 -3.35
C LYS A 476 16.80 -4.03 -4.65
N ALA A 477 16.63 -5.36 -4.65
CA ALA A 477 16.80 -6.16 -5.86
C ALA A 477 15.80 -5.79 -6.97
N VAL A 478 14.54 -5.48 -6.61
CA VAL A 478 13.53 -4.97 -7.55
C VAL A 478 13.97 -3.63 -8.14
N ALA A 479 14.50 -2.72 -7.32
CA ALA A 479 15.01 -1.43 -7.79
C ALA A 479 16.21 -1.59 -8.75
N ASP A 480 17.20 -2.40 -8.36
CA ASP A 480 18.43 -2.65 -9.14
C ASP A 480 18.13 -3.29 -10.51
N GLU A 481 17.10 -4.13 -10.61
CA GLU A 481 16.64 -4.77 -11.85
C GLU A 481 15.71 -3.86 -12.70
N GLY A 482 15.58 -2.58 -12.34
CA GLY A 482 14.76 -1.59 -13.06
C GLY A 482 13.25 -1.71 -12.83
N GLY A 483 12.84 -2.37 -11.73
CA GLY A 483 11.45 -2.60 -11.35
C GLY A 483 10.66 -1.32 -11.12
N ILE A 484 11.28 -0.27 -10.59
CA ILE A 484 10.65 1.04 -10.36
C ILE A 484 10.05 1.60 -11.66
N GLY A 485 10.82 1.59 -12.75
CA GLY A 485 10.34 2.08 -14.05
C GLY A 485 9.21 1.24 -14.65
N ILE A 486 9.19 -0.06 -14.38
CA ILE A 486 8.10 -0.94 -14.80
C ILE A 486 6.83 -0.60 -14.03
N LEU A 487 6.90 -0.53 -12.69
CA LEU A 487 5.76 -0.24 -11.83
C LEU A 487 5.21 1.17 -12.10
N ALA A 488 6.07 2.18 -12.28
CA ALA A 488 5.64 3.52 -12.67
C ALA A 488 4.89 3.56 -14.01
N ASN A 489 5.23 2.69 -14.96
CA ASN A 489 4.50 2.57 -16.22
C ASN A 489 3.20 1.76 -16.06
N LEU A 490 3.20 0.69 -15.26
CA LEU A 490 2.00 -0.09 -14.96
C LEU A 490 0.95 0.71 -14.17
N ALA A 491 1.37 1.63 -13.31
CA ALA A 491 0.49 2.56 -12.62
C ALA A 491 -0.34 3.43 -13.59
N LYS A 492 0.11 3.60 -14.84
CA LYS A 492 -0.63 4.34 -15.88
C LYS A 492 -1.69 3.49 -16.59
N SER A 493 -1.78 2.19 -16.27
CA SER A 493 -2.67 1.23 -16.93
C SER A 493 -4.15 1.66 -16.89
N SER A 494 -4.89 1.30 -17.94
CA SER A 494 -6.36 1.38 -17.98
C SER A 494 -7.02 0.28 -17.15
N ASN A 495 -6.31 -0.83 -16.88
CA ASN A 495 -6.77 -1.90 -16.01
C ASN A 495 -6.58 -1.50 -14.54
N ARG A 496 -7.68 -1.58 -13.77
CA ARG A 496 -7.68 -1.20 -12.35
C ARG A 496 -6.71 -2.02 -11.53
N LEU A 497 -6.78 -3.34 -11.68
CA LEU A 497 -6.03 -4.29 -10.85
C LEU A 497 -4.53 -4.10 -11.09
N VAL A 498 -4.12 -3.97 -12.36
CA VAL A 498 -2.72 -3.68 -12.70
C VAL A 498 -2.25 -2.36 -12.09
N ALA A 499 -3.05 -1.30 -12.20
CA ALA A 499 -2.71 0.00 -11.63
C ALA A 499 -2.66 -0.02 -10.09
N GLU A 500 -3.59 -0.74 -9.47
CA GLU A 500 -3.67 -0.93 -8.01
C GLU A 500 -2.41 -1.61 -7.47
N GLU A 501 -2.02 -2.74 -8.06
CA GLU A 501 -0.86 -3.51 -7.63
C GLU A 501 0.45 -2.78 -7.93
N ALA A 502 0.51 -2.05 -9.05
CA ALA A 502 1.65 -1.18 -9.36
C ALA A 502 1.82 -0.04 -8.35
N ALA A 503 0.72 0.62 -7.96
CA ALA A 503 0.75 1.63 -6.91
C ALA A 503 1.17 1.03 -5.56
N GLY A 504 0.75 -0.20 -5.25
CA GLY A 504 1.18 -0.94 -4.06
C GLY A 504 2.67 -1.24 -4.06
N GLY A 505 3.22 -1.67 -5.19
CA GLY A 505 4.66 -1.85 -5.35
C GLY A 505 5.45 -0.55 -5.17
N LEU A 506 4.97 0.55 -5.73
CA LEU A 506 5.59 1.88 -5.53
C LEU A 506 5.48 2.34 -4.07
N TRP A 507 4.38 2.06 -3.39
CA TRP A 507 4.22 2.35 -1.96
C TRP A 507 5.28 1.61 -1.15
N ASN A 508 5.42 0.30 -1.32
CA ASN A 508 6.39 -0.49 -0.58
C ASN A 508 7.84 -0.06 -0.88
N LEU A 509 8.16 0.23 -2.15
CA LEU A 509 9.50 0.73 -2.54
C LEU A 509 9.79 2.12 -1.95
N SER A 510 8.80 3.01 -1.86
CA SER A 510 8.94 4.37 -1.34
C SER A 510 9.23 4.47 0.16
N VAL A 511 9.13 3.36 0.90
CA VAL A 511 9.57 3.25 2.29
C VAL A 511 11.09 3.41 2.40
N GLY A 512 11.85 2.93 1.41
CA GLY A 512 13.31 3.08 1.37
C GLY A 512 13.73 4.46 0.85
N GLU A 513 14.51 5.20 1.63
CA GLU A 513 14.99 6.54 1.27
C GLU A 513 15.79 6.55 -0.05
N GLU A 514 16.56 5.49 -0.31
CA GLU A 514 17.36 5.33 -1.53
C GLU A 514 16.54 5.19 -2.81
N HIS A 515 15.26 4.82 -2.71
CA HIS A 515 14.40 4.59 -3.87
C HIS A 515 13.56 5.80 -4.27
N LYS A 516 13.35 6.77 -3.37
CA LYS A 516 12.42 7.90 -3.59
C LYS A 516 12.77 8.71 -4.84
N ALA A 517 14.04 9.06 -4.99
CA ALA A 517 14.54 9.80 -6.17
C ALA A 517 14.33 9.00 -7.47
N ALA A 518 14.58 7.69 -7.47
CA ALA A 518 14.38 6.85 -8.65
C ALA A 518 12.88 6.71 -9.02
N ILE A 519 11.99 6.68 -8.01
CA ILE A 519 10.53 6.68 -8.23
C ILE A 519 10.08 7.98 -8.90
N ALA A 520 10.59 9.12 -8.42
CA ALA A 520 10.35 10.43 -9.01
C ALA A 520 10.87 10.51 -10.46
N GLU A 521 12.14 10.16 -10.69
CA GLU A 521 12.78 10.16 -12.03
C GLU A 521 12.08 9.25 -13.04
N ALA A 522 11.50 8.14 -12.60
CA ALA A 522 10.71 7.24 -13.44
C ALA A 522 9.31 7.80 -13.81
N GLY A 523 8.94 8.98 -13.31
CA GLY A 523 7.61 9.58 -13.46
C GLY A 523 6.54 8.92 -12.58
N GLY A 524 6.95 8.25 -11.49
CA GLY A 524 6.06 7.59 -10.55
C GLY A 524 5.14 8.57 -9.82
N VAL A 525 5.66 9.73 -9.40
CA VAL A 525 4.88 10.79 -8.74
C VAL A 525 3.69 11.20 -9.61
N LYS A 526 3.94 11.55 -10.87
CA LYS A 526 2.88 11.93 -11.80
C LYS A 526 1.86 10.81 -12.01
N ALA A 527 2.33 9.56 -12.16
CA ALA A 527 1.42 8.42 -12.34
C ALA A 527 0.49 8.22 -11.14
N LEU A 528 1.01 8.36 -9.91
CA LEU A 528 0.23 8.23 -8.67
C LEU A 528 -0.80 9.37 -8.54
N VAL A 529 -0.43 10.61 -8.88
CA VAL A 529 -1.37 11.74 -8.89
C VAL A 529 -2.46 11.56 -9.93
N ASP A 530 -2.10 11.16 -11.15
CA ASP A 530 -3.05 10.91 -12.24
C ASP A 530 -4.03 9.77 -11.87
N LEU A 531 -3.60 8.77 -11.09
CA LEU A 531 -4.47 7.69 -10.59
C LEU A 531 -5.57 8.19 -9.65
N ILE A 532 -5.25 9.10 -8.74
CA ILE A 532 -6.22 9.67 -7.80
C ILE A 532 -7.35 10.37 -8.57
N PHE A 533 -7.02 11.15 -9.59
CA PHE A 533 -8.02 11.82 -10.42
C PHE A 533 -8.81 10.86 -11.30
N LYS A 534 -8.18 9.78 -11.78
CA LYS A 534 -8.79 8.81 -12.69
C LYS A 534 -9.83 7.92 -12.00
N TRP A 535 -9.67 7.58 -10.72
CA TRP A 535 -10.45 6.53 -10.05
C TRP A 535 -11.21 7.01 -8.79
N GLN A 536 -11.99 8.09 -8.90
CA GLN A 536 -12.65 8.74 -7.76
C GLN A 536 -13.76 7.93 -7.04
N SER A 537 -14.28 6.84 -7.62
CA SER A 537 -15.39 6.07 -7.02
C SER A 537 -15.22 4.55 -7.15
N GLY A 538 -15.34 3.82 -6.04
CA GLY A 538 -15.36 2.36 -6.00
C GLY A 538 -14.01 1.69 -6.23
N ALA A 539 -12.90 2.41 -6.00
CA ALA A 539 -11.52 2.00 -6.25
C ALA A 539 -10.62 2.29 -5.03
N ASP A 540 -11.17 2.07 -3.83
CA ASP A 540 -10.58 2.53 -2.58
C ASP A 540 -9.15 2.00 -2.37
N GLY A 541 -8.90 0.73 -2.73
CA GLY A 541 -7.57 0.12 -2.69
C GLY A 541 -6.54 0.76 -3.64
N VAL A 542 -6.96 1.35 -4.77
CA VAL A 542 -6.06 2.13 -5.66
C VAL A 542 -5.72 3.45 -5.01
N LEU A 543 -6.74 4.14 -4.47
CA LEU A 543 -6.60 5.46 -3.89
C LEU A 543 -5.72 5.44 -2.62
N GLU A 544 -5.91 4.42 -1.79
CA GLU A 544 -5.12 4.23 -0.57
C GLU A 544 -3.65 3.99 -0.91
N ARG A 545 -3.36 3.06 -1.83
CA ARG A 545 -1.99 2.77 -2.26
C ARG A 545 -1.31 3.97 -2.91
N ALA A 546 -2.04 4.72 -3.73
CA ALA A 546 -1.52 5.93 -4.36
C ALA A 546 -1.21 7.03 -3.33
N ALA A 547 -2.13 7.29 -2.41
CA ALA A 547 -1.92 8.26 -1.34
C ALA A 547 -0.80 7.85 -0.37
N GLY A 548 -0.71 6.55 -0.03
CA GLY A 548 0.33 6.01 0.84
C GLY A 548 1.73 6.15 0.25
N ALA A 549 1.88 5.86 -1.05
CA ALA A 549 3.13 6.10 -1.77
C ALA A 549 3.50 7.60 -1.81
N LEU A 550 2.53 8.46 -2.14
CA LEU A 550 2.74 9.92 -2.14
C LEU A 550 3.11 10.45 -0.76
N ALA A 551 2.54 9.91 0.31
CA ALA A 551 2.86 10.31 1.67
C ALA A 551 4.31 9.97 2.05
N ASN A 552 4.81 8.81 1.64
CA ASN A 552 6.21 8.42 1.86
C ASN A 552 7.18 9.30 1.03
N LEU A 553 6.83 9.55 -0.24
CA LEU A 553 7.60 10.42 -1.12
C LEU A 553 7.61 11.87 -0.64
N ALA A 554 6.50 12.36 -0.07
CA ALA A 554 6.37 13.72 0.45
C ALA A 554 7.30 14.01 1.64
N ALA A 555 7.85 12.99 2.30
CA ALA A 555 8.85 13.16 3.35
C ALA A 555 10.24 13.57 2.81
N ASP A 556 10.52 13.37 1.51
CA ASP A 556 11.75 13.84 0.87
C ASP A 556 11.57 15.24 0.27
N ASP A 557 12.53 16.14 0.50
CA ASP A 557 12.47 17.54 0.08
C ASP A 557 12.23 17.69 -1.44
N LYS A 558 12.95 16.92 -2.28
CA LYS A 558 12.86 17.05 -3.74
C LYS A 558 11.55 16.46 -4.27
N CYS A 559 11.20 15.27 -3.80
CA CYS A 559 9.96 14.60 -4.17
C CYS A 559 8.74 15.41 -3.74
N SER A 560 8.77 16.06 -2.57
CA SER A 560 7.68 16.92 -2.09
C SER A 560 7.38 18.06 -3.06
N VAL A 561 8.41 18.68 -3.65
CA VAL A 561 8.25 19.75 -4.65
C VAL A 561 7.64 19.19 -5.94
N GLU A 562 8.10 18.02 -6.40
CA GLU A 562 7.53 17.38 -7.59
C GLU A 562 6.05 16.99 -7.40
N ILE A 563 5.68 16.48 -6.21
CA ILE A 563 4.29 16.17 -5.88
C ILE A 563 3.42 17.42 -6.01
N ALA A 564 3.87 18.55 -5.46
CA ALA A 564 3.14 19.81 -5.58
C ALA A 564 3.00 20.27 -7.05
N VAL A 565 4.10 20.24 -7.82
CA VAL A 565 4.11 20.60 -9.26
C VAL A 565 3.21 19.69 -10.10
N ALA A 566 3.13 18.41 -9.77
CA ALA A 566 2.28 17.44 -10.46
C ALA A 566 0.77 17.62 -10.16
N GLY A 567 0.39 18.52 -9.25
CA GLY A 567 -0.99 18.71 -8.81
C GLY A 567 -1.42 17.78 -7.66
N GLY A 568 -0.44 17.19 -6.95
CA GLY A 568 -0.68 16.25 -5.87
C GLY A 568 -1.41 16.86 -4.66
N VAL A 569 -1.19 18.14 -4.35
CA VAL A 569 -1.91 18.84 -3.27
C VAL A 569 -3.42 18.81 -3.53
N CYS A 570 -3.85 19.24 -4.72
CA CYS A 570 -5.26 19.21 -5.13
C CYS A 570 -5.84 17.78 -5.11
N ALA A 571 -5.06 16.78 -5.55
CA ALA A 571 -5.46 15.38 -5.54
C ALA A 571 -5.70 14.86 -4.11
N LEU A 572 -4.77 15.12 -3.19
CA LEU A 572 -4.84 14.69 -1.79
C LEU A 572 -5.95 15.40 -1.03
N VAL A 573 -6.17 16.69 -1.27
CA VAL A 573 -7.30 17.44 -0.71
C VAL A 573 -8.63 16.88 -1.20
N THR A 574 -8.72 16.50 -2.48
CA THR A 574 -9.92 15.84 -3.03
C THR A 574 -10.21 14.53 -2.27
N LEU A 575 -9.19 13.71 -1.99
CA LEU A 575 -9.35 12.48 -1.22
C LEU A 575 -9.78 12.75 0.22
N ALA A 576 -9.08 13.64 0.92
CA ALA A 576 -9.39 14.02 2.30
C ALA A 576 -10.84 14.52 2.45
N LYS A 577 -11.35 15.25 1.45
CA LYS A 577 -12.70 15.84 1.47
C LYS A 577 -13.81 14.90 1.05
N SER A 578 -13.58 14.05 0.04
CA SER A 578 -14.66 13.31 -0.65
C SER A 578 -14.70 11.82 -0.36
N CYS A 579 -13.56 11.21 -0.02
CA CYS A 579 -13.51 9.80 0.30
C CYS A 579 -14.05 9.54 1.71
N LYS A 580 -14.69 8.38 1.91
CA LYS A 580 -15.21 7.94 3.22
C LYS A 580 -14.45 6.75 3.81
N VAL A 581 -13.45 6.24 3.08
CA VAL A 581 -12.63 5.12 3.52
C VAL A 581 -11.51 5.67 4.38
N GLU A 582 -11.47 5.22 5.64
CA GLU A 582 -10.58 5.75 6.67
C GLU A 582 -9.11 5.60 6.27
N GLY A 583 -8.69 4.45 5.75
CA GLY A 583 -7.32 4.23 5.26
C GLY A 583 -6.90 5.25 4.18
N VAL A 584 -7.79 5.55 3.22
CA VAL A 584 -7.53 6.58 2.19
C VAL A 584 -7.41 7.97 2.82
N GLN A 585 -8.30 8.32 3.76
CA GLN A 585 -8.27 9.62 4.44
C GLN A 585 -7.00 9.78 5.29
N GLU A 586 -6.58 8.74 5.99
CA GLU A 586 -5.36 8.71 6.79
C GLU A 586 -4.13 8.97 5.91
N GLN A 587 -3.99 8.20 4.82
CA GLN A 587 -2.85 8.37 3.91
C GLN A 587 -2.86 9.75 3.23
N ALA A 588 -4.04 10.28 2.89
CA ALA A 588 -4.16 11.62 2.32
C ALA A 588 -3.76 12.72 3.32
N ALA A 589 -4.24 12.65 4.56
CA ALA A 589 -3.86 13.58 5.62
C ALA A 589 -2.36 13.50 5.95
N ARG A 590 -1.80 12.29 6.01
CA ARG A 590 -0.37 12.05 6.22
C ARG A 590 0.48 12.68 5.12
N ALA A 591 0.07 12.53 3.85
CA ALA A 591 0.75 13.17 2.74
C ALA A 591 0.71 14.70 2.82
N LEU A 592 -0.44 15.29 3.17
CA LEU A 592 -0.57 16.73 3.37
C LEU A 592 0.28 17.23 4.55
N ALA A 593 0.35 16.46 5.64
CA ALA A 593 1.21 16.76 6.77
C ALA A 593 2.69 16.79 6.38
N ASN A 594 3.16 15.78 5.64
CA ASN A 594 4.53 15.69 5.16
C ASN A 594 4.88 16.80 4.16
N LEU A 595 3.96 17.14 3.25
CA LEU A 595 4.14 18.27 2.32
C LEU A 595 4.30 19.60 3.08
N ALA A 596 3.62 19.78 4.21
CA ALA A 596 3.72 20.99 5.03
C ALA A 596 4.93 21.02 5.98
N ALA A 597 5.67 19.92 6.13
CA ALA A 597 6.74 19.77 7.15
C ALA A 597 8.10 20.39 6.77
N HIS A 598 8.25 20.88 5.53
CA HIS A 598 9.54 21.28 4.95
C HIS A 598 10.03 22.69 5.31
N GLY A 599 9.36 23.38 6.24
CA GLY A 599 9.75 24.73 6.67
C GLY A 599 9.97 25.70 5.51
N ASP A 600 11.11 26.42 5.51
CA ASP A 600 11.47 27.37 4.46
C ASP A 600 12.17 26.72 3.24
N SER A 601 12.38 25.39 3.24
CA SER A 601 13.04 24.68 2.13
C SER A 601 12.23 24.75 0.83
N ASN A 602 10.91 24.86 0.93
CA ASN A 602 10.02 25.04 -0.22
C ASN A 602 8.71 25.77 0.18
N SER A 603 7.87 26.07 -0.81
CA SER A 603 6.60 26.78 -0.61
C SER A 603 5.40 25.85 -0.37
N ASN A 604 5.62 24.56 -0.09
CA ASN A 604 4.53 23.59 -0.03
C ASN A 604 3.58 23.85 1.15
N ASN A 605 4.09 24.30 2.29
CA ASN A 605 3.26 24.68 3.45
C ASN A 605 2.21 25.75 3.06
N ALA A 606 2.65 26.81 2.40
CA ALA A 606 1.76 27.85 1.90
C ALA A 606 0.81 27.32 0.81
N THR A 607 1.31 26.45 -0.07
CA THR A 607 0.51 25.85 -1.16
C THR A 607 -0.64 25.00 -0.61
N VAL A 608 -0.36 24.14 0.37
CA VAL A 608 -1.38 23.30 1.03
C VAL A 608 -2.41 24.17 1.76
N GLY A 609 -1.97 25.17 2.52
CA GLY A 609 -2.89 26.05 3.25
C GLY A 609 -3.77 26.94 2.37
N GLN A 610 -3.36 27.21 1.13
CA GLN A 610 -4.12 28.00 0.15
C GLN A 610 -4.97 27.15 -0.80
N GLU A 611 -4.79 25.82 -0.81
CA GLU A 611 -5.59 24.94 -1.65
C GLU A 611 -7.05 24.94 -1.19
N ALA A 612 -7.97 25.10 -2.14
CA ALA A 612 -9.37 25.31 -1.84
C ALA A 612 -9.99 24.09 -1.13
N GLY A 613 -10.50 24.30 0.09
CA GLY A 613 -11.13 23.24 0.87
C GLY A 613 -10.15 22.37 1.67
N ALA A 614 -8.85 22.65 1.64
CA ALA A 614 -7.85 21.87 2.35
C ALA A 614 -8.02 21.97 3.87
N LEU A 615 -8.13 23.21 4.38
CA LEU A 615 -8.25 23.46 5.81
C LEU A 615 -9.59 22.93 6.35
N GLU A 616 -10.69 23.14 5.63
CA GLU A 616 -12.00 22.62 6.00
C GLU A 616 -12.01 21.08 6.04
N ALA A 617 -11.34 20.43 5.09
CA ALA A 617 -11.22 18.98 5.08
C ALA A 617 -10.42 18.48 6.28
N LEU A 618 -9.24 19.07 6.55
CA LEU A 618 -8.40 18.68 7.69
C LEU A 618 -9.12 18.90 9.04
N VAL A 619 -9.81 20.02 9.20
CA VAL A 619 -10.64 20.31 10.39
C VAL A 619 -11.79 19.31 10.51
N GLN A 620 -12.44 18.91 9.42
CA GLN A 620 -13.48 17.89 9.49
C GLN A 620 -12.91 16.51 9.88
N LEU A 621 -11.71 16.17 9.42
CA LEU A 621 -11.05 14.90 9.72
C LEU A 621 -10.64 14.75 11.20
N THR A 622 -10.45 15.83 11.95
CA THR A 622 -10.20 15.75 13.41
C THR A 622 -11.39 15.19 14.20
N TYR A 623 -12.58 15.12 13.58
CA TYR A 623 -13.78 14.49 14.15
C TYR A 623 -14.02 13.05 13.68
N SER A 624 -13.07 12.46 12.94
CA SER A 624 -13.18 11.06 12.49
C SER A 624 -13.27 10.09 13.66
N GLN A 625 -13.92 8.94 13.46
CA GLN A 625 -13.92 7.85 14.44
C GLN A 625 -12.59 7.09 14.46
N ASN A 626 -11.82 7.19 13.37
CA ASN A 626 -10.52 6.57 13.24
C ASN A 626 -9.44 7.43 13.91
N GLU A 627 -8.62 6.81 14.75
CA GLU A 627 -7.56 7.51 15.49
C GLU A 627 -6.41 7.98 14.58
N GLY A 628 -5.98 7.14 13.63
CA GLY A 628 -4.92 7.46 12.66
C GLY A 628 -5.30 8.67 11.81
N VAL A 629 -6.54 8.70 11.30
CA VAL A 629 -7.06 9.86 10.55
C VAL A 629 -6.99 11.14 11.36
N ARG A 630 -7.41 11.11 12.63
CA ARG A 630 -7.35 12.30 13.52
C ARG A 630 -5.93 12.73 13.80
N GLN A 631 -5.01 11.78 13.98
CA GLN A 631 -3.60 12.05 14.27
C GLN A 631 -2.95 12.78 13.09
N GLU A 632 -3.12 12.25 11.88
CA GLU A 632 -2.52 12.83 10.69
C GLU A 632 -3.16 14.18 10.33
N ALA A 633 -4.46 14.35 10.55
CA ALA A 633 -5.14 15.63 10.37
C ALA A 633 -4.62 16.70 11.36
N ALA A 634 -4.50 16.37 12.65
CA ALA A 634 -3.92 17.28 13.64
C ALA A 634 -2.46 17.59 13.33
N GLY A 635 -1.70 16.59 12.87
CA GLY A 635 -0.31 16.75 12.43
C GLY A 635 -0.17 17.70 11.24
N ALA A 636 -1.07 17.61 10.26
CA ALA A 636 -1.10 18.55 9.13
C ALA A 636 -1.41 19.98 9.60
N LEU A 637 -2.41 20.16 10.47
CA LEU A 637 -2.77 21.47 11.01
C LEU A 637 -1.63 22.08 11.85
N TRP A 638 -0.91 21.25 12.61
CA TRP A 638 0.30 21.69 13.32
C TRP A 638 1.36 22.19 12.35
N ASN A 639 1.71 21.41 11.32
CA ASN A 639 2.71 21.83 10.34
C ASN A 639 2.27 23.10 9.59
N LEU A 640 1.01 23.21 9.20
CA LEU A 640 0.49 24.39 8.52
C LEU A 640 0.51 25.65 9.40
N SER A 641 0.43 25.51 10.73
CA SER A 641 0.46 26.63 11.65
C SER A 641 1.81 27.38 11.70
N PHE A 642 2.87 26.86 11.08
CA PHE A 642 4.14 27.58 10.98
C PHE A 642 4.08 28.78 9.99
N ASP A 643 3.07 28.88 9.10
CA ASP A 643 2.79 30.08 8.29
C ASP A 643 1.70 30.95 8.93
N ASP A 644 1.97 32.25 9.07
CA ASP A 644 1.09 33.22 9.73
C ASP A 644 -0.31 33.30 9.09
N ARG A 645 -0.39 33.27 7.76
CA ARG A 645 -1.68 33.34 7.03
C ARG A 645 -2.47 32.06 7.20
N ASN A 646 -1.77 30.92 7.22
CA ASN A 646 -2.40 29.63 7.48
C ASN A 646 -2.98 29.57 8.90
N ARG A 647 -2.31 30.13 9.92
CA ARG A 647 -2.86 30.20 11.29
C ARG A 647 -4.18 30.95 11.37
N GLU A 648 -4.29 32.08 10.68
CA GLU A 648 -5.52 32.87 10.62
C GLU A 648 -6.61 32.12 9.83
N ALA A 649 -6.26 31.52 8.70
CA ALA A 649 -7.19 30.74 7.89
C ALA A 649 -7.72 29.49 8.62
N ILE A 650 -6.88 28.77 9.37
CA ILE A 650 -7.27 27.62 10.19
C ILE A 650 -8.29 28.06 11.25
N ALA A 651 -8.05 29.19 11.92
CA ALA A 651 -8.99 29.73 12.91
C ALA A 651 -10.33 30.13 12.26
N LEU A 652 -10.30 30.76 11.08
CA LEU A 652 -11.51 31.18 10.35
C LEU A 652 -12.44 30.02 9.97
N VAL A 653 -11.89 28.83 9.73
CA VAL A 653 -12.69 27.63 9.39
C VAL A 653 -13.07 26.78 10.62
N GLY A 654 -12.87 27.28 11.84
CA GLY A 654 -13.25 26.59 13.07
C GLY A 654 -12.22 25.59 13.60
N GLY A 655 -10.95 25.72 13.19
CA GLY A 655 -9.89 24.79 13.58
C GLY A 655 -9.51 24.87 15.06
N VAL A 656 -9.71 26.02 15.72
CA VAL A 656 -9.42 26.16 17.17
C VAL A 656 -10.39 25.31 17.98
N GLU A 657 -11.68 25.43 17.71
CA GLU A 657 -12.77 24.68 18.34
C GLU A 657 -12.58 23.18 18.13
N ALA A 658 -12.22 22.78 16.91
CA ALA A 658 -11.99 21.38 16.56
C ALA A 658 -10.79 20.77 17.29
N LEU A 659 -9.66 21.49 17.37
CA LEU A 659 -8.47 21.02 18.07
C LEU A 659 -8.64 21.02 19.59
N VAL A 660 -9.39 21.97 20.17
CA VAL A 660 -9.74 21.94 21.59
C VAL A 660 -10.62 20.74 21.92
N ALA A 661 -11.64 20.46 21.09
CA ALA A 661 -12.47 19.28 21.24
C ALA A 661 -11.64 17.98 21.09
N LEU A 662 -10.70 17.95 20.15
CA LEU A 662 -9.78 16.83 19.97
C LEU A 662 -8.92 16.60 21.21
N ALA A 663 -8.26 17.65 21.72
CA ALA A 663 -7.44 17.60 22.93
C ALA A 663 -8.21 17.11 24.16
N HIS A 664 -9.50 17.45 24.25
CA HIS A 664 -10.38 16.91 25.29
C HIS A 664 -10.63 15.41 25.13
N SER A 665 -10.99 14.99 23.91
CA SER A 665 -11.36 13.59 23.61
C SER A 665 -10.18 12.62 23.54
N CYS A 666 -8.94 13.09 23.33
CA CYS A 666 -7.77 12.24 23.10
C CYS A 666 -7.01 11.83 24.36
N SER A 667 -7.51 12.15 25.56
CA SER A 667 -6.80 11.88 26.83
C SER A 667 -6.44 10.40 27.07
N ASN A 668 -7.18 9.46 26.44
CA ASN A 668 -6.93 8.02 26.50
C ASN A 668 -6.52 7.42 25.14
N ALA A 669 -6.22 8.26 24.14
CA ALA A 669 -5.79 7.83 22.81
C ALA A 669 -4.27 7.56 22.77
N SER A 670 -3.73 7.17 21.61
CA SER A 670 -2.28 7.04 21.42
C SER A 670 -1.53 8.33 21.73
N GLN A 671 -0.27 8.15 22.13
CA GLN A 671 0.66 9.24 22.42
C GLN A 671 0.87 10.15 21.20
N GLY A 672 0.91 9.57 19.99
CA GLY A 672 1.02 10.34 18.75
C GLY A 672 -0.18 11.27 18.53
N LEU A 673 -1.41 10.81 18.74
CA LEU A 673 -2.58 11.70 18.63
C LEU A 673 -2.56 12.82 19.68
N GLN A 674 -2.20 12.48 20.92
CA GLN A 674 -2.10 13.46 22.01
C GLN A 674 -1.08 14.56 21.70
N GLU A 675 0.11 14.17 21.25
CA GLU A 675 1.18 15.07 20.85
C GLU A 675 0.75 15.97 19.69
N ARG A 676 0.18 15.41 18.61
CA ARG A 676 -0.25 16.20 17.45
C ARG A 676 -1.37 17.17 17.80
N ALA A 677 -2.30 16.80 18.68
CA ALA A 677 -3.35 17.70 19.14
C ALA A 677 -2.80 18.88 19.97
N ALA A 678 -1.93 18.59 20.95
CA ALA A 678 -1.28 19.62 21.76
C ALA A 678 -0.34 20.50 20.93
N GLY A 679 0.43 19.91 20.02
CA GLY A 679 1.33 20.60 19.10
C GLY A 679 0.59 21.53 18.14
N ALA A 680 -0.56 21.12 17.60
CA ALA A 680 -1.39 21.99 16.76
C ALA A 680 -1.92 23.20 17.53
N LEU A 681 -2.41 23.00 18.76
CA LEU A 681 -2.81 24.10 19.64
C LEU A 681 -1.64 25.01 20.01
N TRP A 682 -0.46 24.43 20.25
CA TRP A 682 0.76 25.19 20.50
C TRP A 682 1.13 26.08 19.31
N GLY A 683 1.16 25.54 18.10
CA GLY A 683 1.45 26.30 16.88
C GLY A 683 0.45 27.43 16.63
N LEU A 684 -0.86 27.17 16.81
CA LEU A 684 -1.89 28.20 16.68
C LEU A 684 -1.76 29.29 17.76
N SER A 685 -1.42 28.92 19.00
CA SER A 685 -1.35 29.85 20.15
C SER A 685 -0.24 30.91 20.05
N VAL A 686 0.66 30.81 19.07
CA VAL A 686 1.64 31.87 18.76
C VAL A 686 0.93 33.16 18.30
N SER A 687 -0.31 33.06 17.78
CA SER A 687 -1.12 34.23 17.44
C SER A 687 -1.89 34.68 18.67
N GLU A 688 -1.86 35.98 18.99
CA GLU A 688 -2.59 36.52 20.13
C GLU A 688 -4.10 36.25 20.03
N ALA A 689 -4.69 36.42 18.83
CA ALA A 689 -6.10 36.17 18.60
C ALA A 689 -6.47 34.69 18.85
N ASN A 690 -5.64 33.78 18.35
CA ASN A 690 -5.86 32.33 18.53
C ASN A 690 -5.60 31.90 19.97
N SER A 691 -4.58 32.45 20.65
CA SER A 691 -4.33 32.22 22.08
C SER A 691 -5.56 32.58 22.92
N ILE A 692 -6.18 33.74 22.67
CA ILE A 692 -7.42 34.15 23.34
C ILE A 692 -8.57 33.18 23.01
N ALA A 693 -8.72 32.77 21.74
CA ALA A 693 -9.77 31.85 21.31
C ALA A 693 -9.62 30.46 21.99
N ILE A 694 -8.43 29.86 21.97
CA ILE A 694 -8.14 28.58 22.63
C ILE A 694 -8.55 28.61 24.10
N GLY A 695 -8.18 29.71 24.79
CA GLY A 695 -8.59 29.92 26.17
C GLY A 695 -10.11 29.92 26.31
N ARG A 696 -10.81 30.77 25.55
CA ARG A 696 -12.27 30.94 25.56
C ARG A 696 -13.04 29.65 25.32
N GLU A 697 -12.58 28.83 24.37
CA GLU A 697 -13.16 27.53 24.01
C GLU A 697 -12.89 26.43 25.05
N GLY A 698 -12.17 26.73 26.13
CA GLY A 698 -11.91 25.77 27.21
C GLY A 698 -10.71 24.85 26.95
N GLY A 699 -9.75 25.28 26.13
CA GLY A 699 -8.55 24.51 25.81
C GLY A 699 -7.53 24.35 26.96
N VAL A 700 -7.67 25.11 28.05
CA VAL A 700 -6.70 25.09 29.17
C VAL A 700 -6.74 23.76 29.92
N ALA A 701 -7.92 23.29 30.34
CA ALA A 701 -8.08 22.03 31.07
C ALA A 701 -7.51 20.80 30.33
N PRO A 702 -7.82 20.55 29.04
CA PRO A 702 -7.24 19.42 28.34
C PRO A 702 -5.71 19.55 28.17
N LEU A 703 -5.18 20.77 27.95
CA LEU A 703 -3.72 20.97 27.91
C LEU A 703 -3.06 20.69 29.26
N ILE A 704 -3.69 21.05 30.38
CA ILE A 704 -3.21 20.68 31.73
C ILE A 704 -3.22 19.16 31.92
N ALA A 705 -4.23 18.46 31.40
CA ALA A 705 -4.28 17.00 31.46
C ALA A 705 -3.16 16.36 30.64
N LEU A 706 -2.94 16.81 29.40
CA LEU A 706 -1.86 16.33 28.53
C LEU A 706 -0.47 16.64 29.11
N ALA A 707 -0.31 17.78 29.78
CA ALA A 707 0.92 18.14 30.49
C ALA A 707 1.26 17.21 31.69
N ARG A 708 0.33 16.34 32.12
CA ARG A 708 0.59 15.29 33.12
C ARG A 708 1.01 13.96 32.51
N SER A 709 1.07 13.86 31.18
CA SER A 709 1.50 12.63 30.51
C SER A 709 2.94 12.27 30.89
N ASP A 710 3.19 10.97 31.06
CA ASP A 710 4.54 10.44 31.27
C ASP A 710 5.35 10.41 29.96
N THR A 711 4.71 10.68 28.81
CA THR A 711 5.38 10.78 27.51
C THR A 711 5.97 12.18 27.31
N GLU A 712 7.27 12.20 27.02
CA GLU A 712 8.07 13.43 26.87
C GLU A 712 7.48 14.40 25.82
N ASP A 713 7.26 13.93 24.59
CA ASP A 713 6.77 14.77 23.49
C ASP A 713 5.36 15.35 23.77
N VAL A 714 4.50 14.57 24.44
CA VAL A 714 3.13 14.99 24.79
C VAL A 714 3.16 16.10 25.83
N HIS A 715 3.90 15.92 26.92
CA HIS A 715 3.92 16.96 27.95
C HIS A 715 4.72 18.19 27.53
N GLU A 716 5.68 18.05 26.60
CA GLU A 716 6.44 19.16 26.05
C GLU A 716 5.56 20.05 25.19
N THR A 717 4.86 19.48 24.21
CA THR A 717 3.93 20.21 23.34
C THR A 717 2.82 20.88 24.16
N ALA A 718 2.28 20.19 25.17
CA ALA A 718 1.29 20.75 26.09
C ALA A 718 1.85 21.91 26.95
N ALA A 719 3.07 21.78 27.48
CA ALA A 719 3.74 22.85 28.21
C ALA A 719 4.03 24.07 27.32
N GLY A 720 4.38 23.85 26.05
CA GLY A 720 4.57 24.89 25.05
C GLY A 720 3.29 25.67 24.77
N ALA A 721 2.17 24.97 24.59
CA ALA A 721 0.86 25.61 24.46
C ALA A 721 0.51 26.42 25.72
N LEU A 722 0.65 25.85 26.92
CA LEU A 722 0.37 26.55 28.18
C LEU A 722 1.25 27.78 28.39
N TRP A 723 2.52 27.72 27.97
CA TRP A 723 3.42 28.87 27.97
C TRP A 723 2.89 30.00 27.08
N ASN A 724 2.51 29.71 25.83
CA ASN A 724 1.94 30.69 24.91
C ASN A 724 0.60 31.26 25.42
N LEU A 725 -0.23 30.42 26.06
CA LEU A 725 -1.50 30.87 26.65
C LEU A 725 -1.28 31.79 27.86
N ALA A 726 -0.27 31.53 28.69
CA ALA A 726 0.04 32.33 29.89
C ALA A 726 0.42 33.80 29.59
N PHE A 727 0.73 34.13 28.34
CA PHE A 727 0.92 35.53 27.94
C PHE A 727 -0.38 36.35 28.01
N ASN A 728 -1.54 35.74 27.85
CA ASN A 728 -2.80 36.44 28.04
C ASN A 728 -3.22 36.36 29.52
N SER A 729 -3.54 37.47 30.16
CA SER A 729 -3.88 37.49 31.59
C SER A 729 -5.15 36.71 31.93
N SER A 730 -6.15 36.68 31.03
CA SER A 730 -7.36 35.87 31.22
C SER A 730 -7.05 34.38 31.14
N ASN A 731 -6.21 33.96 30.19
CA ASN A 731 -5.77 32.57 30.09
C ASN A 731 -4.87 32.17 31.25
N ALA A 732 -3.96 33.04 31.68
CA ALA A 732 -3.14 32.82 32.87
C ALA A 732 -4.01 32.60 34.12
N LEU A 733 -5.11 33.35 34.27
CA LEU A 733 -6.08 33.14 35.34
C LEU A 733 -6.75 31.76 35.24
N ARG A 734 -7.22 31.37 34.05
CA ARG A 734 -7.78 30.03 33.80
C ARG A 734 -6.79 28.92 34.16
N ILE A 735 -5.52 29.05 33.79
CA ILE A 735 -4.47 28.07 34.14
C ILE A 735 -4.33 27.94 35.67
N ILE A 736 -4.47 29.03 36.41
CA ILE A 736 -4.43 29.02 37.88
C ILE A 736 -5.68 28.32 38.45
N GLU A 737 -6.85 28.73 38.02
CA GLU A 737 -8.16 28.25 38.53
C GLU A 737 -8.38 26.76 38.23
N GLU A 738 -7.92 26.29 37.07
CA GLU A 738 -8.04 24.90 36.62
C GLU A 738 -6.92 24.00 37.18
N GLY A 739 -6.03 24.52 38.04
CA GLY A 739 -5.02 23.72 38.73
C GLY A 739 -3.80 23.37 37.86
N GLY A 740 -3.42 24.25 36.94
CA GLY A 740 -2.23 24.11 36.10
C GLY A 740 -0.92 24.39 36.84
N VAL A 741 -0.93 25.26 37.87
CA VAL A 741 0.31 25.60 38.62
C VAL A 741 1.02 24.39 39.22
N PRO A 742 0.35 23.46 39.93
CA PRO A 742 1.01 22.24 40.42
C PRO A 742 1.65 21.39 39.32
N VAL A 743 0.99 21.30 38.15
CA VAL A 743 1.48 20.51 37.01
C VAL A 743 2.72 21.16 36.40
N LEU A 744 2.69 22.48 36.17
CA LEU A 744 3.84 23.22 35.66
C LEU A 744 5.01 23.19 36.65
N VAL A 745 4.73 23.26 37.96
CA VAL A 745 5.74 23.09 39.02
C VAL A 745 6.37 21.69 38.95
N GLN A 746 5.55 20.65 38.83
CA GLN A 746 6.04 19.28 38.68
C GLN A 746 6.91 19.14 37.42
N LEU A 747 6.43 19.58 36.25
CA LEU A 747 7.20 19.53 35.01
C LEU A 747 8.53 20.28 35.12
N CYS A 748 8.54 21.50 35.65
CA CYS A 748 9.75 22.31 35.87
C CYS A 748 10.78 21.59 36.75
N SER A 749 10.31 20.86 37.76
CA SER A 749 11.14 20.18 38.75
C SER A 749 11.68 18.83 38.29
N SER A 750 10.86 18.01 37.62
CA SER A 750 11.08 16.57 37.50
C SER A 750 10.95 16.02 36.09
N SER A 751 10.60 16.83 35.09
CA SER A 751 10.60 16.35 33.69
C SER A 751 12.01 16.00 33.23
N VAL A 752 12.12 14.98 32.39
CA VAL A 752 13.38 14.60 31.73
C VAL A 752 13.70 15.54 30.56
N SER A 753 12.68 16.14 29.92
CA SER A 753 12.86 17.13 28.86
C SER A 753 13.31 18.47 29.45
N LYS A 754 14.51 18.91 29.06
CA LYS A 754 15.00 20.27 29.37
C LYS A 754 14.07 21.33 28.80
N MET A 755 13.47 21.06 27.65
CA MET A 755 12.58 21.98 26.95
C MET A 755 11.23 22.11 27.66
N ALA A 756 10.62 21.00 28.09
CA ALA A 756 9.40 21.01 28.91
C ALA A 756 9.63 21.76 30.24
N ARG A 757 10.78 21.52 30.90
CA ARG A 757 11.17 22.27 32.12
C ARG A 757 11.29 23.77 31.85
N PHE A 758 11.90 24.14 30.73
CA PHE A 758 12.05 25.52 30.30
C PHE A 758 10.70 26.19 30.02
N MET A 759 9.85 25.59 29.19
CA MET A 759 8.50 26.10 28.89
C MET A 759 7.66 26.26 30.17
N ALA A 760 7.71 25.27 31.08
CA ALA A 760 7.01 25.34 32.35
C ALA A 760 7.52 26.48 33.25
N ALA A 761 8.85 26.68 33.33
CA ALA A 761 9.44 27.80 34.04
C ALA A 761 9.00 29.16 33.46
N LEU A 762 8.94 29.28 32.13
CA LEU A 762 8.49 30.49 31.46
C LEU A 762 7.00 30.77 31.69
N ALA A 763 6.14 29.75 31.62
CA ALA A 763 4.73 29.86 31.92
C ALA A 763 4.52 30.36 33.37
N LEU A 764 5.17 29.73 34.34
CA LEU A 764 5.13 30.13 35.76
C LEU A 764 5.66 31.55 35.97
N ALA A 765 6.77 31.92 35.32
CA ALA A 765 7.33 33.26 35.41
C ALA A 765 6.34 34.32 34.92
N TYR A 766 5.66 34.05 33.80
CA TYR A 766 4.65 34.96 33.26
C TYR A 766 3.41 35.09 34.15
N MET A 767 2.94 33.99 34.71
CA MET A 767 1.78 33.99 35.61
C MET A 767 2.04 34.80 36.89
N PHE A 768 3.29 34.87 37.36
CA PHE A 768 3.65 35.50 38.64
C PHE A 768 4.55 36.74 38.50
N ASP A 769 4.61 37.38 37.32
CA ASP A 769 5.45 38.57 37.09
C ASP A 769 4.92 39.88 37.69
N GLY A 770 3.78 39.83 38.37
CA GLY A 770 3.16 40.96 39.05
C GLY A 770 1.93 41.53 38.34
N ARG A 771 1.72 41.20 37.05
CA ARG A 771 0.56 41.71 36.30
C ARG A 771 -0.76 41.02 36.68
N MET A 772 -0.66 39.80 37.21
CA MET A 772 -1.80 39.07 37.74
C MET A 772 -2.28 39.58 39.10
N ASP A 773 -1.48 40.39 39.81
CA ASP A 773 -1.87 40.94 41.12
C ASP A 773 -3.04 41.92 40.98
N GLU A 774 -3.09 42.71 39.90
CA GLU A 774 -4.20 43.61 39.60
C GLU A 774 -5.48 42.84 39.20
N VAL A 775 -5.34 41.75 38.45
CA VAL A 775 -6.46 40.93 37.96
C VAL A 775 -7.08 40.08 39.08
N ALA A 776 -6.25 39.52 39.98
CA ALA A 776 -6.69 38.75 41.14
C ALA A 776 -7.47 39.62 42.16
N LEU A 777 -7.09 40.90 42.29
CA LEU A 777 -7.78 41.89 43.11
C LEU A 777 -9.17 42.26 42.56
N VAL A 778 -9.32 42.34 41.24
CA VAL A 778 -10.61 42.66 40.57
C VAL A 778 -11.55 41.46 40.52
N GLY A 779 -11.05 40.24 40.28
CA GLY A 779 -11.87 39.01 40.25
C GLY A 779 -12.50 38.66 41.61
N SER A 780 -11.80 38.96 42.71
CA SER A 780 -12.30 38.77 44.08
C SER A 780 -13.50 39.65 44.44
N LEU A 781 -13.80 40.69 43.65
CA LEU A 781 -14.90 41.64 43.89
C LEU A 781 -16.18 41.30 43.11
N LEU A 782 -16.14 40.44 42.09
CA LEU A 782 -17.24 40.27 41.13
C LEU A 782 -17.93 38.89 41.15
N GLU A 783 -17.31 37.81 41.64
CA GLU A 783 -17.97 36.49 41.67
C GLU A 783 -17.93 35.83 43.06
N GLY A 784 -19.08 35.83 43.72
CA GLY A 784 -19.33 35.06 44.94
C GLY A 784 -19.66 33.60 44.64
N SER A 785 -18.70 32.78 44.22
CA SER A 785 -18.78 31.31 44.36
C SER A 785 -17.44 30.58 44.19
N SER A 786 -17.03 29.89 45.27
CA SER A 786 -16.25 28.63 45.35
C SER A 786 -14.87 28.48 44.65
N LYS A 787 -13.82 28.90 45.37
CA LYS A 787 -12.52 28.23 45.67
C LYS A 787 -11.48 29.34 45.81
N SER A 788 -11.15 29.75 47.04
CA SER A 788 -10.05 30.70 47.25
C SER A 788 -8.73 30.01 46.86
N VAL A 789 -8.28 30.20 45.62
CA VAL A 789 -6.99 29.67 45.18
C VAL A 789 -5.91 30.33 46.02
N ASN A 790 -5.06 29.53 46.68
CA ASN A 790 -3.95 30.03 47.50
C ASN A 790 -2.85 30.61 46.61
N PHE A 791 -3.11 31.80 46.10
CA PHE A 791 -2.30 32.49 45.10
C PHE A 791 -0.88 32.78 45.62
N ASP A 792 -0.73 33.18 46.88
CA ASP A 792 0.59 33.41 47.51
C ASP A 792 1.38 32.12 47.76
N GLY A 793 0.69 31.02 48.08
CA GLY A 793 1.31 29.70 48.16
C GLY A 793 1.83 29.23 46.80
N ALA A 794 0.98 29.34 45.78
CA ALA A 794 1.31 29.00 44.39
C ALA A 794 2.48 29.83 43.85
N ARG A 795 2.47 31.15 44.10
CA ARG A 795 3.55 32.07 43.75
C ARG A 795 4.89 31.67 44.37
N ARG A 796 4.92 31.36 45.67
CA ARG A 796 6.15 30.93 46.35
C ARG A 796 6.69 29.61 45.81
N MET A 797 5.82 28.63 45.57
CA MET A 797 6.21 27.35 44.99
C MET A 797 6.77 27.52 43.57
N ALA A 798 6.09 28.31 42.73
CA ALA A 798 6.51 28.61 41.37
C ALA A 798 7.89 29.28 41.33
N LEU A 799 8.09 30.35 42.12
CA LEU A 799 9.38 31.04 42.17
C LEU A 799 10.52 30.13 42.66
N LYS A 800 10.27 29.30 43.67
CA LYS A 800 11.27 28.33 44.14
C LYS A 800 11.66 27.34 43.03
N GLN A 801 10.70 26.80 42.28
CA GLN A 801 11.02 25.85 41.21
C GLN A 801 11.70 26.50 40.01
N ILE A 802 11.37 27.75 39.68
CA ILE A 802 12.12 28.51 38.68
C ILE A 802 13.57 28.68 39.12
N GLU A 803 13.81 29.00 40.39
CA GLU A 803 15.16 29.13 40.95
C GLU A 803 15.93 27.79 40.89
N ASP A 804 15.32 26.70 41.36
CA ASP A 804 15.91 25.35 41.30
C ASP A 804 16.23 24.93 39.85
N PHE A 805 15.35 25.25 38.90
CA PHE A 805 15.58 25.03 37.46
C PHE A 805 16.79 25.81 36.94
N LEU A 806 16.87 27.11 37.20
CA LEU A 806 18.00 27.94 36.75
C LEU A 806 19.34 27.49 37.35
N LEU A 807 19.32 27.07 38.63
CA LEU A 807 20.50 26.54 39.31
C LEU A 807 20.96 25.20 38.72
N SER A 808 20.06 24.42 38.11
CA SER A 808 20.46 23.17 37.44
C SER A 808 21.33 23.36 36.20
N PHE A 809 21.42 24.60 35.67
CA PHE A 809 22.34 24.99 34.59
C PHE A 809 23.54 25.81 35.10
N SER A 810 23.61 26.07 36.41
CA SER A 810 24.67 26.86 37.03
C SER A 810 25.73 25.92 37.59
N ASP A 811 26.88 25.82 36.92
CA ASP A 811 28.08 25.21 37.51
C ASP A 811 28.80 26.27 38.37
N PRO A 812 28.87 26.10 39.71
CA PRO A 812 29.47 27.10 40.59
C PRO A 812 30.93 27.42 40.26
N HIS A 813 31.69 26.45 39.74
CA HIS A 813 33.08 26.62 39.37
C HIS A 813 33.20 27.44 38.07
N ILE A 814 32.44 27.08 37.03
CA ILE A 814 32.46 27.79 35.74
C ILE A 814 31.94 29.24 35.91
N PHE A 815 30.88 29.44 36.69
CA PHE A 815 30.28 30.76 36.91
C PHE A 815 31.19 31.67 37.76
N SER A 816 31.88 31.13 38.77
CA SER A 816 32.85 31.88 39.59
C SER A 816 34.08 32.33 38.78
N VAL A 817 34.65 31.44 37.96
CA VAL A 817 35.77 31.76 37.05
C VAL A 817 35.35 32.81 36.01
N THR A 818 34.15 32.67 35.45
CA THR A 818 33.62 33.63 34.46
C THR A 818 33.27 34.98 35.08
N ALA A 819 32.89 35.03 36.35
CA ALA A 819 32.59 36.28 37.05
C ALA A 819 33.82 37.16 37.29
N THR A 820 35.00 36.54 37.44
CA THR A 820 36.28 37.21 37.73
C THR A 820 37.14 37.43 36.47
N SER A 821 36.86 36.73 35.38
CA SER A 821 37.57 36.85 34.10
C SER A 821 36.85 37.78 33.11
N SER A 822 37.61 38.61 32.38
CA SER A 822 37.13 39.41 31.26
C SER A 822 37.30 38.72 29.90
N ALA A 823 37.79 37.46 29.88
CA ALA A 823 38.08 36.74 28.65
C ALA A 823 36.79 36.28 27.92
N PRO A 824 36.63 36.50 26.61
CA PRO A 824 35.48 36.02 25.86
C PRO A 824 35.30 34.49 25.85
N ALA A 825 36.37 33.73 26.09
CA ALA A 825 36.35 32.27 26.11
C ALA A 825 35.57 31.69 27.31
N THR A 826 35.61 32.34 28.48
CA THR A 826 34.91 31.85 29.68
C THR A 826 33.39 32.02 29.56
N LEU A 827 32.93 33.11 28.95
CA LEU A 827 31.50 33.30 28.62
C LEU A 827 31.00 32.27 27.59
N ALA A 828 31.84 31.83 26.65
CA ALA A 828 31.45 30.80 25.68
C ALA A 828 31.24 29.43 26.35
N GLN A 829 32.05 29.08 27.34
CA GLN A 829 31.86 27.87 28.16
C GLN A 829 30.53 27.89 28.93
N VAL A 830 30.13 29.05 29.45
CA VAL A 830 28.81 29.21 30.08
C VAL A 830 27.69 29.06 29.06
N VAL A 831 27.81 29.63 27.86
CA VAL A 831 26.81 29.49 26.78
C VAL A 831 26.59 28.02 26.43
N GLU A 832 27.67 27.25 26.26
CA GLU A 832 27.60 25.82 25.97
C GLU A 832 26.92 25.03 27.10
N ALA A 833 27.24 25.35 28.36
CA ALA A 833 26.64 24.69 29.52
C ALA A 833 25.14 24.98 29.71
N VAL A 834 24.69 26.18 29.33
CA VAL A 834 23.30 26.63 29.55
C VAL A 834 22.39 26.41 28.35
N GLN A 835 22.93 25.97 27.21
CA GLN A 835 22.20 25.85 25.96
C GLN A 835 21.12 24.77 26.04
N ILE A 836 19.91 25.13 25.62
CA ILE A 836 18.83 24.21 25.29
C ILE A 836 18.74 24.23 23.76
N GLN A 837 19.12 23.13 23.13
CA GLN A 837 19.31 23.07 21.68
C GLN A 837 18.00 23.37 20.93
N GLU A 838 16.90 22.86 21.45
CA GLU A 838 15.55 22.95 20.89
C GLU A 838 14.97 24.37 20.97
N ALA A 839 15.40 25.16 21.97
CA ALA A 839 14.90 26.52 22.20
C ALA A 839 15.21 27.48 21.05
N GLY A 840 16.21 27.18 20.22
CA GLY A 840 16.55 27.95 19.02
C GLY A 840 15.49 27.89 17.91
N HIS A 841 14.55 26.94 17.98
CA HIS A 841 13.43 26.80 17.04
C HIS A 841 12.20 27.62 17.43
N LEU A 842 12.14 28.13 18.66
CA LEU A 842 11.06 28.99 19.11
C LEU A 842 11.14 30.34 18.42
N ARG A 843 9.99 30.90 18.02
CA ARG A 843 9.91 32.24 17.45
C ARG A 843 9.01 33.11 18.31
N CYS A 844 9.59 34.11 18.95
CA CYS A 844 8.86 35.10 19.72
C CYS A 844 8.46 36.31 18.85
N SER A 845 7.26 36.82 19.11
CA SER A 845 6.73 38.10 18.69
C SER A 845 7.39 39.28 19.43
N ALA A 846 7.17 40.48 18.90
CA ALA A 846 7.65 41.72 19.53
C ALA A 846 7.06 41.93 20.93
N ALA A 847 5.80 41.54 21.15
CA ALA A 847 5.14 41.66 22.44
C ALA A 847 5.77 40.73 23.49
N GLU A 848 6.11 39.50 23.12
CA GLU A 848 6.75 38.53 24.01
C GLU A 848 8.17 38.97 24.39
N ILE A 849 8.97 39.38 23.41
CA ILE A 849 10.30 39.95 23.66
C ILE A 849 10.22 41.20 24.55
N GLY A 850 9.27 42.10 24.27
CA GLY A 850 9.03 43.30 25.09
C GLY A 850 8.71 42.97 26.54
N ARG A 851 7.99 41.87 26.80
CA ARG A 851 7.66 41.43 28.15
C ARG A 851 8.86 40.85 28.89
N TYR A 852 9.72 40.06 28.23
CA TYR A 852 10.99 39.63 28.84
C TYR A 852 11.86 40.85 29.20
N VAL A 853 11.91 41.86 28.33
CA VAL A 853 12.64 43.12 28.62
C VAL A 853 12.05 43.87 29.81
N ALA A 854 10.72 43.86 29.97
CA ALA A 854 10.06 44.43 31.15
C ALA A 854 10.37 43.61 32.42
N MET A 855 10.35 42.27 32.32
CA MET A 855 10.62 41.34 33.42
C MET A 855 12.07 41.45 33.95
N LEU A 856 13.03 41.86 33.11
CA LEU A 856 14.38 42.22 33.57
C LEU A 856 14.42 43.37 34.60
N ARG A 857 13.33 44.15 34.73
CA ARG A 857 13.19 45.21 35.74
C ARG A 857 12.37 44.78 36.96
N ASN A 858 11.96 43.52 37.02
CA ASN A 858 11.12 43.00 38.11
C ASN A 858 11.85 43.05 39.47
N PRO A 859 11.18 43.37 40.58
CA PRO A 859 11.79 43.33 41.91
C PRO A 859 12.31 41.95 42.32
N SER A 860 11.67 40.87 41.83
CA SER A 860 12.14 39.49 42.06
C SER A 860 13.43 39.21 41.30
N SER A 861 14.50 38.86 42.03
CA SER A 861 15.78 38.42 41.44
C SER A 861 15.63 37.16 40.59
N ILE A 862 14.75 36.25 40.99
CA ILE A 862 14.48 34.98 40.30
C ILE A 862 13.86 35.24 38.92
N LEU A 863 12.85 36.11 38.85
CA LEU A 863 12.21 36.46 37.58
C LEU A 863 13.14 37.21 36.64
N ARG A 864 14.01 38.09 37.17
CA ARG A 864 15.07 38.72 36.37
C ARG A 864 16.05 37.71 35.79
N ALA A 865 16.48 36.73 36.60
CA ALA A 865 17.36 35.66 36.16
C ALA A 865 16.70 34.79 35.09
N CYS A 866 15.42 34.43 35.29
CA CYS A 866 14.62 33.65 34.33
C CYS A 866 14.46 34.39 32.99
N ALA A 867 14.10 35.68 33.02
CA ALA A 867 14.00 36.50 31.82
C ALA A 867 15.34 36.60 31.08
N ALA A 868 16.44 36.82 31.81
CA ALA A 868 17.77 36.87 31.20
C ALA A 868 18.15 35.51 30.59
N PHE A 869 17.88 34.39 31.27
CA PHE A 869 18.11 33.04 30.77
C PHE A 869 17.32 32.75 29.49
N ALA A 870 16.03 33.09 29.46
CA ALA A 870 15.19 32.94 28.27
C ALA A 870 15.76 33.70 27.06
N LEU A 871 16.17 34.95 27.29
CA LEU A 871 16.79 35.78 26.26
C LEU A 871 18.15 35.25 25.80
N VAL A 872 18.91 34.55 26.66
CA VAL A 872 20.11 33.81 26.23
C VAL A 872 19.68 32.79 25.19
N GLN A 873 18.75 31.87 25.51
CA GLN A 873 18.31 30.82 24.59
C GLN A 873 17.86 31.37 23.22
N PHE A 874 17.10 32.46 23.22
CA PHE A 874 16.59 33.08 22.00
C PHE A 874 17.65 33.81 21.15
N THR A 875 18.84 34.06 21.70
CA THR A 875 19.92 34.80 21.03
C THR A 875 21.20 33.99 20.87
N ILE A 876 21.22 32.70 21.22
CA ILE A 876 22.38 31.83 21.00
C ILE A 876 22.74 31.78 19.52
N HIS A 877 24.05 31.82 19.24
CA HIS A 877 24.58 31.73 17.89
C HIS A 877 24.20 30.39 17.23
N GLY A 878 23.77 30.44 15.97
CA GLY A 878 23.30 29.26 15.24
C GLY A 878 21.81 28.91 15.47
N GLY A 879 21.10 29.61 16.37
CA GLY A 879 19.65 29.47 16.52
C GLY A 879 18.89 30.00 15.29
N ARG A 880 17.87 29.27 14.82
CA ARG A 880 17.10 29.57 13.60
C ARG A 880 16.53 30.99 13.58
N HIS A 881 16.06 31.48 14.73
CA HIS A 881 15.43 32.80 14.85
C HIS A 881 16.27 33.83 15.64
N ALA A 882 17.56 33.54 15.90
CA ALA A 882 18.41 34.38 16.75
C ALA A 882 18.54 35.84 16.23
N MET A 883 18.70 36.01 14.92
CA MET A 883 18.76 37.33 14.28
C MET A 883 17.44 38.12 14.42
N HIS A 884 16.30 37.44 14.26
CA HIS A 884 14.97 38.04 14.42
C HIS A 884 14.78 38.54 15.87
N HIS A 885 15.10 37.70 16.87
CA HIS A 885 15.02 38.10 18.27
C HIS A 885 15.99 39.20 18.65
N ALA A 886 17.22 39.17 18.12
CA ALA A 886 18.20 40.24 18.33
C ALA A 886 17.68 41.59 17.81
N GLY A 887 17.05 41.61 16.63
CA GLY A 887 16.39 42.78 16.08
C GLY A 887 15.22 43.29 16.95
N LEU A 888 14.38 42.38 17.46
CA LEU A 888 13.29 42.73 18.38
C LEU A 888 13.81 43.31 19.71
N LEU A 889 14.86 42.73 20.27
CA LEU A 889 15.49 43.19 21.51
C LEU A 889 16.09 44.59 21.38
N GLN A 890 16.70 44.89 20.23
CA GLN A 890 17.20 46.24 19.95
C GLN A 890 16.06 47.25 19.87
N LYS A 891 14.99 46.92 19.12
CA LYS A 891 13.79 47.77 19.02
C LYS A 891 13.13 48.00 20.39
N ALA A 892 13.15 47.00 21.26
CA ALA A 892 12.65 47.10 22.63
C ALA A 892 13.57 47.85 23.61
N GLY A 893 14.75 48.32 23.16
CA GLY A 893 15.72 49.01 24.01
C GLY A 893 16.37 48.12 25.08
N ALA A 894 16.45 46.81 24.83
CA ALA A 894 16.89 45.81 25.79
C ALA A 894 18.32 46.05 26.31
N SER A 895 19.23 46.56 25.47
CA SER A 895 20.65 46.75 25.82
C SER A 895 20.84 47.63 27.06
N ARG A 896 20.00 48.66 27.26
CA ARG A 896 20.08 49.51 28.47
C ARG A 896 19.72 48.73 29.72
N VAL A 897 18.68 47.91 29.65
CA VAL A 897 18.17 47.12 30.77
C VAL A 897 19.13 45.98 31.10
N LEU A 898 19.65 45.30 30.09
CA LEU A 898 20.63 44.22 30.24
C LEU A 898 21.95 44.73 30.86
N ARG A 899 22.45 45.91 30.47
CA ARG A 899 23.64 46.51 31.11
C ARG A 899 23.40 46.81 32.60
N ALA A 900 22.23 47.34 32.94
CA ALA A 900 21.86 47.58 34.33
C ALA A 900 21.75 46.26 35.12
N SER A 901 21.18 45.21 34.52
CA SER A 901 21.08 43.87 35.12
C SER A 901 22.47 43.23 35.33
N ALA A 902 23.36 43.36 34.35
CA ALA A 902 24.74 42.85 34.41
C ALA A 902 25.61 43.54 35.48
N ALA A 903 25.30 44.80 35.82
CA ALA A 903 26.03 45.62 36.78
C ALA A 903 25.37 45.69 38.18
N ALA A 904 24.18 45.12 38.37
CA ALA A 904 23.43 45.24 39.61
C ALA A 904 24.11 44.51 40.77
N ALA A 905 24.69 45.23 41.74
CA ALA A 905 25.45 44.66 42.86
C ALA A 905 24.71 43.54 43.60
N THR A 906 23.40 43.71 43.84
CA THR A 906 22.52 42.81 44.59
C THR A 906 21.88 41.68 43.75
N ALA A 907 22.15 41.60 42.44
CA ALA A 907 21.61 40.53 41.60
C ALA A 907 22.40 39.20 41.75
N PRO A 908 21.72 38.04 41.61
CA PRO A 908 22.38 36.73 41.55
C PRO A 908 23.45 36.67 40.47
N ILE A 909 24.45 35.80 40.66
CA ILE A 909 25.57 35.66 39.71
C ILE A 909 25.06 35.20 38.34
N GLU A 910 24.06 34.32 38.32
CA GLU A 910 23.38 33.81 37.13
C GLU A 910 22.76 34.93 36.31
N ALA A 911 21.96 35.80 36.95
CA ALA A 911 21.29 36.92 36.28
C ALA A 911 22.30 37.89 35.65
N LYS A 912 23.44 38.12 36.29
CA LYS A 912 24.52 38.95 35.76
C LYS A 912 25.19 38.29 34.56
N MET A 913 25.49 36.99 34.63
CA MET A 913 26.13 36.25 33.55
C MET A 913 25.23 36.15 32.32
N TYR A 914 23.97 35.75 32.49
CA TYR A 914 23.01 35.66 31.39
C TYR A 914 22.82 37.02 30.70
N ALA A 915 22.72 38.11 31.46
CA ALA A 915 22.63 39.45 30.85
C ALA A 915 23.89 39.85 30.05
N ARG A 916 25.09 39.46 30.50
CA ARG A 916 26.35 39.67 29.75
C ARG A 916 26.39 38.85 28.46
N ILE A 917 25.91 37.61 28.50
CA ILE A 917 25.81 36.73 27.33
C ILE A 917 24.88 37.34 26.29
N VAL A 918 23.67 37.76 26.66
CA VAL A 918 22.73 38.38 25.72
C VAL A 918 23.31 39.65 25.10
N LEU A 919 23.99 40.50 25.87
CA LEU A 919 24.66 41.70 25.33
C LEU A 919 25.70 41.34 24.27
N ARG A 920 26.56 40.35 24.55
CA ARG A 920 27.54 39.84 23.58
C ARG A 920 26.86 39.28 22.33
N ASN A 921 25.78 38.53 22.50
CA ASN A 921 25.03 37.97 21.37
C ASN A 921 24.49 39.09 20.47
N LEU A 922 23.92 40.14 21.07
CA LEU A 922 23.43 41.32 20.34
C LEU A 922 24.55 42.05 19.59
N GLU A 923 25.73 42.22 20.20
CA GLU A 923 26.89 42.85 19.57
C GLU A 923 27.40 42.02 18.37
N HIS A 924 27.46 40.70 18.51
CA HIS A 924 27.85 39.81 17.43
C HIS A 924 26.87 39.89 16.25
N HIS A 925 25.56 39.83 16.50
CA HIS A 925 24.54 39.93 15.46
C HIS A 925 24.48 41.32 14.81
N GLN A 926 24.89 42.39 15.51
CA GLN A 926 25.08 43.72 14.91
C GLN A 926 26.25 43.74 13.93
N SER A 927 27.39 43.15 14.32
CA SER A 927 28.57 43.08 13.44
C SER A 927 28.30 42.28 12.16
N ALA A 928 27.53 41.18 12.26
CA ALA A 928 27.14 40.36 11.12
C ALA A 928 26.07 41.00 10.22
N ALA A 929 25.27 41.95 10.72
CA ALA A 929 24.29 42.69 9.92
C ALA A 929 24.90 43.91 9.19
N SER A 930 26.12 44.33 9.57
CA SER A 930 26.87 45.44 8.97
C SER A 930 27.86 45.03 7.89
N THR A 931 27.97 43.72 7.62
CA THR A 931 28.73 43.08 6.53
C THR A 931 27.77 42.46 5.54
#